data_AF-A0A6M1NAP1-F1
#
_entry.id   AF-A0A6M1NAP1-F1
#
_cell.length_a   1.000
_cell.length_b   1.000
_cell.length_c   1.000
_cell.angle_alpha   90.00
_cell.angle_beta   90.00
_cell.angle_gamma   90.00
#
_symmetry.space_group_name_H-M   'P 1'
#
loop_
_entity.id
_entity.type
_entity.pdbx_description
1 polymer ?
#
loop_
_entity_poly.entity_id
_entity_poly.type
_entity_poly.pdbx_seq_one_letter_code
_entity_poly.pdbx_strand_id
1 'polypeptide(L)'
;MRWTIIIGIIVSLFMRESLWAQEDLKRRQHYLGEVLQINIDQLFRENTRRVSIQDSTWKDWLKRSGELPPDFAKMKSVPMLPEPLMTYEGDQEIPITTLAQWQEKRKWIKEQYQYWVSGHFPPAPKNVKATVLSDTIARGVRIQMIQLNFGPEQKAKMTFELLIPNPEKPIKHPVFMTQWNHRDWAQLAVKRGYIGCVYAGADLKDDTDAYMYLYPDYDFTALARRAWGASRVIDYLFTRNEVNTDQIAITGHSRNGKQSLWAAAFDERIAAVVSSSSSTGGDMPWRYCDPQYASETLDYVTAWNGHWFHPRLNFFSGREKKLPVDQNLLAALVAPRALLFHYSILEKGLNSWSIEQNYYSVKKVYDFMNASDHVGVHTRMGAHLSVPARDVEQTIDFLDTYFKRRDEKWQNHLYYTYDYADWLKSNKAEQAQAEKMDQINLTHSSYKDTATWNVDKKDVIAKLNWLLGEEPPGVRAINVGTWPRPQHDWIEGTNPRPVVKGAKMVYISPYAALGDGITGVLYCPSDDAGNFKVRENGKMPVVIYAHQYAYSTGFSKGYDKNGRKGTTELFAELVRNGFAVLAIDMYGFGTRIEEAKNFYSRYPKWSKMGKMVRDMRSCIDAVEDLDYLDSDRIFLLGNTIGGTVSLMTAALDDRVAAVATVAAFSPWRTANKEFESIRTYSHLHGFIPRLGFFAEQPGQVPVDFGEIMAVAAPKPVLIVAPDMDPHTDNKALHNVLAAVKSVYRLYNKEQQLHTAFPHDINRLSRDQYGLISSFFKDLMK
;
A
#
# COMPACT_ATOMS: atom_id res chain seq x y z
N MET A 1 57.47 -32.17 2.63
CA MET A 1 56.29 -31.94 3.49
C MET A 1 55.62 -30.57 3.34
N ARG A 2 56.28 -29.49 2.86
CA ARG A 2 55.64 -28.17 2.69
C ARG A 2 54.74 -28.00 1.44
N TRP A 3 54.95 -28.79 0.39
CA TRP A 3 54.15 -28.70 -0.86
C TRP A 3 52.80 -29.43 -0.80
N THR A 4 52.71 -30.54 -0.07
CA THR A 4 51.48 -31.35 0.06
C THR A 4 50.40 -30.65 0.89
N ILE A 5 50.80 -29.78 1.84
CA ILE A 5 49.88 -29.00 2.68
C ILE A 5 49.25 -27.84 1.88
N ILE A 6 49.99 -27.21 0.96
CA ILE A 6 49.48 -26.10 0.14
C ILE A 6 48.46 -26.61 -0.89
N ILE A 7 48.68 -27.77 -1.50
CA ILE A 7 47.73 -28.38 -2.46
C ILE A 7 46.45 -28.84 -1.75
N GLY A 8 46.54 -29.40 -0.53
CA GLY A 8 45.36 -29.78 0.27
C GLY A 8 44.51 -28.59 0.71
N ILE A 9 45.14 -27.44 1.00
CA ILE A 9 44.45 -26.18 1.34
C ILE A 9 43.77 -25.59 0.10
N ILE A 10 44.45 -25.59 -1.06
CA ILE A 10 43.88 -25.08 -2.32
C ILE A 10 42.69 -25.96 -2.77
N VAL A 11 42.83 -27.29 -2.76
CA VAL A 11 41.74 -28.20 -3.17
C VAL A 11 40.55 -28.17 -2.21
N SER A 12 40.77 -27.98 -0.90
CA SER A 12 39.67 -27.82 0.07
C SER A 12 38.97 -26.46 -0.02
N LEU A 13 39.69 -25.39 -0.37
CA LEU A 13 39.11 -24.08 -0.70
C LEU A 13 38.25 -24.16 -1.97
N PHE A 14 38.75 -24.76 -3.05
CA PHE A 14 37.98 -24.97 -4.29
C PHE A 14 36.77 -25.89 -4.10
N MET A 15 36.87 -26.94 -3.28
CA MET A 15 35.71 -27.79 -2.96
C MET A 15 34.68 -27.05 -2.10
N ARG A 16 35.10 -26.21 -1.14
CA ARG A 16 34.17 -25.37 -0.38
C ARG A 16 33.50 -24.32 -1.25
N GLU A 17 34.24 -23.59 -2.09
CA GLU A 17 33.64 -22.60 -2.99
C GLU A 17 32.65 -23.22 -3.98
N SER A 18 32.93 -24.41 -4.51
CA SER A 18 32.00 -25.12 -5.41
C SER A 18 30.74 -25.64 -4.69
N LEU A 19 30.86 -26.14 -3.47
CA LEU A 19 29.71 -26.52 -2.63
C LEU A 19 28.82 -25.31 -2.28
N TRP A 20 29.43 -24.19 -1.87
CA TRP A 20 28.71 -22.96 -1.51
C TRP A 20 28.03 -22.33 -2.73
N ALA A 21 28.68 -22.34 -3.89
CA ALA A 21 28.07 -21.89 -5.15
C ALA A 21 26.89 -22.79 -5.57
N GLN A 22 26.98 -24.10 -5.32
CA GLN A 22 25.91 -25.04 -5.60
C GLN A 22 24.70 -24.85 -4.66
N GLU A 23 24.92 -24.51 -3.39
CA GLU A 23 23.86 -24.14 -2.45
C GLU A 23 23.19 -22.81 -2.82
N ASP A 24 23.97 -21.79 -3.22
CA ASP A 24 23.45 -20.50 -3.68
C ASP A 24 22.54 -20.65 -4.91
N LEU A 25 23.00 -21.41 -5.90
CA LEU A 25 22.23 -21.69 -7.11
C LEU A 25 20.90 -22.39 -6.79
N LYS A 26 20.93 -23.44 -5.97
CA LYS A 26 19.72 -24.16 -5.54
C LYS A 26 18.75 -23.23 -4.80
N ARG A 27 19.26 -22.38 -3.90
CA ARG A 27 18.45 -21.41 -3.15
C ARG A 27 17.77 -20.41 -4.08
N ARG A 28 18.50 -19.84 -5.05
CA ARG A 28 17.95 -18.90 -6.03
C ARG A 28 16.96 -19.55 -7.00
N GLN A 29 17.17 -20.80 -7.38
CA GLN A 29 16.19 -21.58 -8.15
C GLN A 29 14.91 -21.86 -7.36
N HIS A 30 15.03 -22.15 -6.07
CA HIS A 30 13.88 -22.29 -5.18
C HIS A 30 13.08 -20.98 -5.10
N TYR A 31 13.76 -19.86 -4.87
CA TYR A 31 13.13 -18.53 -4.90
C TYR A 31 12.42 -18.25 -6.23
N LEU A 32 12.98 -18.69 -7.35
CA LEU A 32 12.32 -18.52 -8.64
C LEU A 32 10.99 -19.29 -8.71
N GLY A 33 10.94 -20.50 -8.16
CA GLY A 33 9.70 -21.28 -8.05
C GLY A 33 8.62 -20.54 -7.27
N GLU A 34 8.97 -19.98 -6.11
CA GLU A 34 8.06 -19.18 -5.27
C GLU A 34 7.58 -17.92 -6.01
N VAL A 35 8.49 -17.19 -6.66
CA VAL A 35 8.15 -15.97 -7.42
C VAL A 35 7.19 -16.29 -8.57
N LEU A 36 7.37 -17.41 -9.28
CA LEU A 36 6.47 -17.84 -10.34
C LEU A 36 5.07 -18.21 -9.83
N GLN A 37 4.97 -18.76 -8.61
CA GLN A 37 3.69 -19.05 -7.96
C GLN A 37 2.97 -17.77 -7.50
N ILE A 38 3.72 -16.82 -6.94
CA ILE A 38 3.19 -15.56 -6.43
C ILE A 38 2.65 -14.71 -7.57
N ASN A 39 3.49 -14.48 -8.58
CA ASN A 39 3.20 -13.56 -9.68
C ASN A 39 1.92 -13.94 -10.45
N ILE A 40 1.27 -12.90 -10.98
CA ILE A 40 0.18 -13.03 -11.93
C ILE A 40 0.77 -13.24 -13.32
N ASP A 41 0.19 -14.16 -14.09
CA ASP A 41 0.62 -14.38 -15.46
C ASP A 41 0.36 -13.14 -16.31
N GLN A 42 1.40 -12.68 -17.01
CA GLN A 42 1.29 -11.52 -17.90
C GLN A 42 0.33 -11.82 -19.05
N LEU A 43 -0.65 -10.96 -19.23
CA LEU A 43 -1.66 -11.10 -20.29
C LEU A 43 -1.28 -10.21 -21.48
N PHE A 44 -1.11 -10.79 -22.67
CA PHE A 44 -0.89 -10.03 -23.91
C PHE A 44 -2.23 -9.47 -24.40
N ARG A 45 -2.32 -8.16 -24.58
CA ARG A 45 -3.53 -7.43 -25.00
C ARG A 45 -3.17 -6.31 -25.97
N GLU A 46 -4.19 -5.74 -26.61
CA GLU A 46 -4.06 -4.66 -27.59
C GLU A 46 -3.21 -3.47 -27.10
N ASN A 47 -3.31 -3.14 -25.80
CA ASN A 47 -2.57 -2.02 -25.18
C ASN A 47 -1.29 -2.44 -24.43
N THR A 48 -0.89 -3.72 -24.45
CA THR A 48 0.35 -4.15 -23.81
C THR A 48 1.50 -4.12 -24.80
N ARG A 49 2.63 -3.53 -24.41
CA ARG A 49 3.85 -3.54 -25.22
C ARG A 49 4.79 -4.65 -24.78
N ARG A 50 5.71 -4.97 -25.68
CA ARG A 50 6.82 -5.90 -25.41
C ARG A 50 7.68 -5.35 -24.26
N VAL A 51 8.19 -6.25 -23.44
CA VAL A 51 9.05 -5.94 -22.30
C VAL A 51 10.43 -5.49 -22.77
N SER A 52 10.95 -6.12 -23.82
CA SER A 52 12.19 -5.73 -24.50
C SER A 52 12.04 -5.93 -26.02
N ILE A 53 13.07 -5.58 -26.80
CA ILE A 53 13.13 -5.88 -28.24
C ILE A 53 12.95 -7.38 -28.51
N GLN A 54 13.53 -8.21 -27.63
CA GLN A 54 13.61 -9.67 -27.80
C GLN A 54 12.48 -10.41 -27.09
N ASP A 55 11.80 -9.76 -26.13
CA ASP A 55 10.90 -10.43 -25.19
C ASP A 55 9.53 -9.76 -25.16
N SER A 56 8.47 -10.53 -25.46
CA SER A 56 7.11 -10.01 -25.37
C SER A 56 6.64 -9.94 -23.93
N THR A 57 7.03 -10.94 -23.13
CA THR A 57 6.62 -11.10 -21.73
C THR A 57 7.81 -11.23 -20.78
N TRP A 58 7.55 -11.11 -19.48
CA TRP A 58 8.52 -11.39 -18.44
C TRP A 58 9.02 -12.85 -18.48
N LYS A 59 8.15 -13.81 -18.81
CA LYS A 59 8.54 -15.22 -18.98
C LYS A 59 9.48 -15.43 -20.17
N ASP A 60 9.27 -14.71 -21.28
CA ASP A 60 10.19 -14.74 -22.43
C ASP A 60 11.57 -14.21 -22.02
N TRP A 61 11.59 -13.07 -21.32
CA TRP A 61 12.82 -12.46 -20.81
C TRP A 61 13.55 -13.40 -19.87
N LEU A 62 12.85 -14.02 -18.92
CA LEU A 62 13.42 -14.98 -17.97
C LEU A 62 14.02 -16.19 -18.68
N LYS A 63 13.31 -16.74 -19.68
CA LYS A 63 13.79 -17.88 -20.47
C LYS A 63 15.04 -17.53 -21.27
N ARG A 64 15.09 -16.34 -21.87
CA ARG A 64 16.22 -15.89 -22.70
C ARG A 64 17.43 -15.49 -21.85
N SER A 65 17.21 -14.73 -20.78
CA SER A 65 18.28 -14.22 -19.91
C SER A 65 18.87 -15.30 -19.01
N GLY A 66 18.05 -16.29 -18.62
CA GLY A 66 18.41 -17.26 -17.57
C GLY A 66 18.65 -16.60 -16.21
N GLU A 67 18.24 -15.35 -16.03
CA GLU A 67 18.53 -14.58 -14.83
C GLU A 67 17.71 -15.11 -13.65
N LEU A 68 18.39 -15.41 -12.54
CA LEU A 68 17.75 -15.89 -11.32
C LEU A 68 17.50 -14.73 -10.34
N PRO A 69 16.46 -14.83 -9.47
CA PRO A 69 16.24 -13.88 -8.38
C PRO A 69 17.52 -13.67 -7.56
N PRO A 70 17.71 -12.49 -6.94
CA PRO A 70 18.83 -12.30 -6.04
C PRO A 70 18.73 -13.26 -4.85
N ASP A 71 19.85 -13.47 -4.18
CA ASP A 71 19.86 -14.24 -2.96
C ASP A 71 19.26 -13.43 -1.80
N PHE A 72 17.95 -13.55 -1.60
CA PHE A 72 17.22 -12.82 -0.57
C PHE A 72 17.72 -13.04 0.85
N ALA A 73 18.41 -14.15 1.12
CA ALA A 73 19.02 -14.42 2.43
C ALA A 73 20.20 -13.48 2.72
N LYS A 74 20.90 -12.99 1.69
CA LYS A 74 22.00 -12.01 1.81
C LYS A 74 21.54 -10.57 1.70
N MET A 75 20.29 -10.34 1.29
CA MET A 75 19.74 -8.99 1.16
C MET A 75 19.18 -8.49 2.50
N LYS A 76 19.48 -7.24 2.82
CA LYS A 76 18.90 -6.53 3.96
C LYS A 76 17.38 -6.51 3.84
N SER A 77 16.71 -6.82 4.95
CA SER A 77 15.26 -6.71 5.07
C SER A 77 14.92 -5.38 5.74
N VAL A 78 14.13 -4.54 5.08
CA VAL A 78 13.65 -3.27 5.64
C VAL A 78 12.12 -3.23 5.45
N PRO A 79 11.32 -3.60 6.47
CA PRO A 79 9.85 -3.64 6.36
C PRO A 79 9.21 -2.27 6.15
N MET A 80 9.77 -1.23 6.78
CA MET A 80 9.35 0.16 6.60
C MET A 80 10.03 0.78 5.35
N LEU A 81 9.63 1.99 4.98
CA LEU A 81 10.30 2.73 3.91
C LEU A 81 11.80 2.87 4.20
N PRO A 82 12.70 2.64 3.23
CA PRO A 82 14.12 2.90 3.39
C PRO A 82 14.36 4.36 3.75
N GLU A 83 15.07 4.64 4.84
CA GLU A 83 15.28 6.02 5.30
C GLU A 83 16.20 6.79 4.34
N PRO A 84 15.74 7.91 3.73
CA PRO A 84 16.53 8.63 2.73
C PRO A 84 17.85 9.19 3.26
N LEU A 85 17.87 9.65 4.51
CA LEU A 85 19.03 10.24 5.18
C LEU A 85 19.84 9.20 5.96
N MET A 86 19.81 7.94 5.53
CA MET A 86 20.60 6.85 6.09
C MET A 86 21.37 6.11 5.00
N THR A 87 22.61 5.75 5.30
CA THR A 87 23.38 4.76 4.55
C THR A 87 23.68 3.56 5.43
N TYR A 88 24.12 2.46 4.82
CA TYR A 88 24.33 1.19 5.51
C TYR A 88 25.67 0.59 5.13
N GLU A 89 26.43 0.18 6.15
CA GLU A 89 27.64 -0.64 6.01
C GLU A 89 27.41 -1.97 6.75
N GLY A 90 27.07 -3.01 5.98
CA GLY A 90 26.50 -4.24 6.56
C GLY A 90 25.20 -3.94 7.31
N ASP A 91 25.14 -4.31 8.59
CA ASP A 91 24.00 -4.04 9.46
C ASP A 91 24.06 -2.68 10.17
N GLN A 92 25.18 -1.97 10.08
CA GLN A 92 25.35 -0.67 10.71
C GLN A 92 24.59 0.42 9.95
N GLU A 93 23.82 1.22 10.70
CA GLU A 93 23.08 2.37 10.18
C GLU A 93 23.92 3.63 10.40
N ILE A 94 24.19 4.37 9.33
CA ILE A 94 25.04 5.56 9.35
C ILE A 94 24.20 6.76 8.87
N PRO A 95 23.97 7.77 9.74
CA PRO A 95 23.19 8.93 9.39
C PRO A 95 23.92 9.85 8.40
N ILE A 96 23.18 10.34 7.42
CA ILE A 96 23.62 11.38 6.48
C ILE A 96 23.40 12.74 7.16
N THR A 97 24.48 13.47 7.39
CA THR A 97 24.46 14.76 8.11
C THR A 97 25.01 15.91 7.25
N THR A 98 25.57 15.62 6.08
CA THR A 98 26.16 16.62 5.17
C THR A 98 25.63 16.50 3.75
N LEU A 99 25.64 17.61 3.00
CA LEU A 99 25.22 17.63 1.60
C LEU A 99 26.09 16.74 0.70
N ALA A 100 27.39 16.60 1.01
CA ALA A 100 28.30 15.74 0.26
C ALA A 100 27.89 14.25 0.39
N GLN A 101 27.61 13.79 1.61
CA GLN A 101 27.08 12.44 1.84
C GLN A 101 25.74 12.22 1.13
N TRP A 102 24.88 13.24 1.12
CA TRP A 102 23.64 13.18 0.36
C TRP A 102 23.87 13.03 -1.14
N GLN A 103 24.83 13.72 -1.76
CA GLN A 103 25.12 13.55 -3.19
C GLN A 103 25.59 12.14 -3.53
N GLU A 104 26.42 11.51 -2.68
CA GLU A 104 26.79 10.10 -2.85
C GLU A 104 25.57 9.18 -2.73
N LYS A 105 24.70 9.43 -1.75
CA LYS A 105 23.43 8.70 -1.62
C LYS A 105 22.54 8.87 -2.85
N ARG A 106 22.42 10.09 -3.40
CA ARG A 106 21.64 10.33 -4.64
C ARG A 106 22.17 9.52 -5.81
N LYS A 107 23.50 9.46 -5.99
CA LYS A 107 24.14 8.67 -7.04
C LYS A 107 23.81 7.19 -6.86
N TRP A 108 23.97 6.66 -5.65
CA TRP A 108 23.60 5.29 -5.33
C TRP A 108 22.10 5.00 -5.58
N ILE A 109 21.20 5.91 -5.20
CA ILE A 109 19.75 5.75 -5.48
C ILE A 109 19.51 5.65 -6.99
N LYS A 110 20.09 6.56 -7.79
CA LYS A 110 19.94 6.54 -9.26
C LYS A 110 20.43 5.21 -9.85
N GLU A 111 21.60 4.73 -9.43
CA GLU A 111 22.16 3.44 -9.88
C GLU A 111 21.25 2.26 -9.53
N GLN A 112 20.79 2.17 -8.28
CA GLN A 112 19.88 1.10 -7.85
C GLN A 112 18.53 1.16 -8.59
N TYR A 113 18.00 2.36 -8.82
CA TYR A 113 16.74 2.55 -9.53
C TYR A 113 16.87 2.19 -11.02
N GLN A 114 18.00 2.47 -11.65
CA GLN A 114 18.29 2.02 -13.02
C GLN A 114 18.42 0.49 -13.07
N TYR A 115 19.14 -0.12 -12.14
CA TYR A 115 19.35 -1.56 -12.14
C TYR A 115 18.07 -2.39 -11.88
N TRP A 116 17.27 -1.99 -10.88
CA TRP A 116 16.10 -2.77 -10.44
C TRP A 116 14.79 -2.38 -11.11
N VAL A 117 14.60 -1.09 -11.48
CA VAL A 117 13.26 -0.55 -11.77
C VAL A 117 13.14 0.07 -13.16
N SER A 118 14.06 0.93 -13.57
CA SER A 118 13.87 1.80 -14.74
C SER A 118 14.68 1.37 -15.97
N GLY A 119 15.75 0.59 -15.79
CA GLY A 119 16.76 0.33 -16.81
C GLY A 119 17.71 1.53 -17.00
N HIS A 120 18.75 1.34 -17.80
CA HIS A 120 19.82 2.30 -17.99
C HIS A 120 19.52 3.27 -19.12
N PHE A 121 19.58 4.57 -18.81
CA PHE A 121 19.38 5.63 -19.79
C PHE A 121 20.61 5.77 -20.71
N PRO A 122 20.41 6.01 -22.02
CA PRO A 122 21.48 6.45 -22.90
C PRO A 122 21.87 7.91 -22.59
N PRO A 123 23.11 8.30 -22.92
CA PRO A 123 23.55 9.68 -22.79
C PRO A 123 22.71 10.60 -23.71
N ALA A 124 22.66 11.89 -23.37
CA ALA A 124 22.00 12.88 -24.21
C ALA A 124 22.66 12.90 -25.62
N PRO A 125 21.86 12.85 -26.70
CA PRO A 125 22.39 12.86 -28.05
C PRO A 125 22.98 14.24 -28.38
N LYS A 126 24.14 14.28 -29.04
CA LYS A 126 24.79 15.54 -29.44
C LYS A 126 24.25 16.12 -30.75
N ASN A 127 23.45 15.36 -31.49
CA ASN A 127 23.04 15.63 -32.86
C ASN A 127 21.55 15.99 -33.00
N VAL A 128 20.99 16.80 -32.09
CA VAL A 128 19.57 17.17 -32.14
C VAL A 128 19.29 18.17 -33.27
N LYS A 129 18.31 17.86 -34.13
CA LYS A 129 17.77 18.76 -35.15
C LYS A 129 16.28 18.98 -34.90
N ALA A 130 15.84 20.24 -34.92
CA ALA A 130 14.44 20.60 -34.73
C ALA A 130 13.80 21.06 -36.05
N THR A 131 12.61 20.55 -36.33
CA THR A 131 11.79 20.92 -37.48
C THR A 131 10.43 21.40 -37.00
N VAL A 132 10.02 22.61 -37.41
CA VAL A 132 8.66 23.12 -37.16
C VAL A 132 7.73 22.51 -38.21
N LEU A 133 6.80 21.68 -37.76
CA LEU A 133 5.82 21.00 -38.62
C LEU A 133 4.62 21.90 -38.93
N SER A 134 4.20 22.71 -37.96
CA SER A 134 3.18 23.74 -38.15
C SER A 134 3.37 24.88 -37.16
N ASP A 135 2.92 26.07 -37.54
CA ASP A 135 3.01 27.29 -36.74
C ASP A 135 1.78 28.15 -37.02
N THR A 136 0.93 28.31 -36.02
CA THR A 136 -0.36 29.01 -36.17
C THR A 136 -0.59 29.92 -34.97
N ILE A 137 -1.42 30.95 -35.14
CA ILE A 137 -1.88 31.79 -34.04
C ILE A 137 -3.39 31.60 -33.91
N ALA A 138 -3.84 31.24 -32.71
CA ALA A 138 -5.26 31.11 -32.39
C ALA A 138 -5.55 31.75 -31.03
N ARG A 139 -6.52 32.67 -30.99
CA ARG A 139 -7.00 33.34 -29.76
C ARG A 139 -5.86 33.94 -28.91
N GLY A 140 -4.85 34.54 -29.54
CA GLY A 140 -3.72 35.19 -28.86
C GLY A 140 -2.63 34.23 -28.35
N VAL A 141 -2.68 32.96 -28.73
CA VAL A 141 -1.68 31.93 -28.41
C VAL A 141 -1.03 31.47 -29.73
N ARG A 142 0.29 31.45 -29.79
CA ARG A 142 1.03 30.80 -30.87
C ARG A 142 1.12 29.31 -30.58
N ILE A 143 0.67 28.49 -31.52
CA ILE A 143 0.64 27.04 -31.44
C ILE A 143 1.66 26.51 -32.45
N GLN A 144 2.75 25.96 -31.95
CA GLN A 144 3.80 25.36 -32.76
C GLN A 144 3.85 23.87 -32.56
N MET A 145 3.76 23.10 -33.64
CA MET A 145 4.04 21.67 -33.64
C MET A 145 5.49 21.47 -34.07
N ILE A 146 6.29 20.83 -33.22
CA ILE A 146 7.74 20.69 -33.45
C ILE A 146 8.09 19.20 -33.35
N GLN A 147 8.96 18.75 -34.26
CA GLN A 147 9.58 17.43 -34.20
C GLN A 147 11.09 17.59 -34.03
N LEU A 148 11.64 16.95 -33.02
CA LEU A 148 13.08 16.71 -32.93
C LEU A 148 13.41 15.42 -33.66
N ASN A 149 14.54 15.41 -34.37
CA ASN A 149 15.22 14.24 -34.86
C ASN A 149 16.61 14.19 -34.22
N PHE A 150 17.04 13.01 -33.76
CA PHE A 150 18.32 12.82 -33.09
C PHE A 150 18.74 11.35 -33.07
N GLY A 151 19.87 11.07 -32.42
CA GLY A 151 20.33 9.71 -32.17
C GLY A 151 20.93 9.03 -33.41
N PRO A 152 21.07 7.70 -33.39
CA PRO A 152 21.64 6.94 -34.50
C PRO A 152 20.94 7.26 -35.82
N GLU A 153 21.72 7.69 -36.81
CA GLU A 153 21.23 8.05 -38.16
C GLU A 153 20.07 9.08 -38.17
N GLN A 154 19.89 9.90 -37.12
CA GLN A 154 18.78 10.86 -36.98
C GLN A 154 17.37 10.20 -36.98
N LYS A 155 17.30 8.89 -36.69
CA LYS A 155 16.05 8.11 -36.75
C LYS A 155 15.18 8.23 -35.50
N ALA A 156 15.75 8.61 -34.35
CA ALA A 156 14.95 8.86 -33.16
C ALA A 156 14.21 10.17 -33.34
N LYS A 157 12.91 10.18 -33.00
CA LYS A 157 12.07 11.37 -33.07
C LYS A 157 11.41 11.71 -31.75
N MET A 158 11.09 12.97 -31.54
CA MET A 158 10.25 13.43 -30.42
C MET A 158 9.37 14.59 -30.89
N THR A 159 8.07 14.36 -31.00
CA THR A 159 7.10 15.41 -31.34
C THR A 159 6.55 16.06 -30.09
N PHE A 160 6.41 17.38 -30.10
CA PHE A 160 5.75 18.13 -29.05
C PHE A 160 5.07 19.38 -29.60
N GLU A 161 4.04 19.83 -28.89
CA GLU A 161 3.32 21.07 -29.17
C GLU A 161 3.70 22.12 -28.13
N LEU A 162 4.02 23.33 -28.59
CA LEU A 162 4.18 24.50 -27.75
C LEU A 162 2.98 25.43 -27.93
N LEU A 163 2.35 25.77 -26.80
CA LEU A 163 1.29 26.74 -26.67
C LEU A 163 1.89 27.99 -25.99
N ILE A 164 2.26 28.99 -26.78
CA ILE A 164 2.99 30.17 -26.31
C ILE A 164 2.00 31.34 -26.17
N PRO A 165 1.66 31.77 -24.94
CA PRO A 165 0.76 32.91 -24.74
C PRO A 165 1.46 34.23 -25.06
N ASN A 166 0.72 35.20 -25.60
CA ASN A 166 1.22 36.56 -25.85
C ASN A 166 2.57 36.61 -26.61
N PRO A 167 2.70 35.92 -27.76
CA PRO A 167 3.98 35.73 -28.46
C PRO A 167 4.65 37.04 -28.92
N GLU A 168 3.88 38.13 -29.02
CA GLU A 168 4.37 39.47 -29.39
C GLU A 168 5.09 40.18 -28.25
N LYS A 169 4.95 39.71 -26.99
CA LYS A 169 5.57 40.35 -25.83
C LYS A 169 6.97 39.76 -25.60
N PRO A 170 8.02 40.60 -25.41
CA PRO A 170 9.38 40.13 -25.14
C PRO A 170 9.53 39.72 -23.67
N ILE A 171 8.71 38.78 -23.21
CA ILE A 171 8.73 38.27 -21.83
C ILE A 171 9.08 36.78 -21.86
N LYS A 172 9.82 36.34 -20.83
CA LYS A 172 10.08 34.92 -20.61
C LYS A 172 8.94 34.31 -19.82
N HIS A 173 8.49 33.14 -20.25
CA HIS A 173 7.39 32.42 -19.64
C HIS A 173 7.88 31.18 -18.90
N PRO A 174 7.32 30.87 -17.71
CA PRO A 174 7.49 29.53 -17.13
C PRO A 174 6.87 28.49 -18.07
N VAL A 175 7.33 27.24 -17.98
CA VAL A 175 6.83 26.14 -18.81
C VAL A 175 6.01 25.18 -17.94
N PHE A 176 4.82 24.86 -18.42
CA PHE A 176 3.99 23.77 -17.90
C PHE A 176 4.04 22.61 -18.89
N MET A 177 4.87 21.62 -18.59
CA MET A 177 5.09 20.47 -19.44
C MET A 177 4.21 19.29 -19.03
N THR A 178 3.53 18.69 -19.98
CA THR A 178 2.73 17.48 -19.77
C THR A 178 2.69 16.62 -21.04
N GLN A 179 2.02 15.48 -20.98
CA GLN A 179 2.01 14.50 -22.06
C GLN A 179 0.77 14.66 -22.94
N TRP A 180 0.80 14.06 -24.13
CA TRP A 180 -0.26 14.16 -25.14
C TRP A 180 -1.70 13.97 -24.63
N ASN A 181 -1.89 13.09 -23.65
CA ASN A 181 -3.19 12.78 -23.07
C ASN A 181 -3.77 13.91 -22.18
N HIS A 182 -2.95 14.89 -21.79
CA HIS A 182 -3.30 15.95 -20.84
C HIS A 182 -3.12 17.34 -21.46
N ARG A 183 -3.33 17.44 -22.77
CA ARG A 183 -3.23 18.72 -23.51
C ARG A 183 -4.11 19.81 -22.90
N ASP A 184 -5.27 19.45 -22.40
CA ASP A 184 -6.22 20.32 -21.70
C ASP A 184 -5.63 20.94 -20.41
N TRP A 185 -4.79 20.22 -19.66
CA TRP A 185 -4.10 20.77 -18.49
C TRP A 185 -3.12 21.88 -18.89
N ALA A 186 -2.38 21.67 -19.98
CA ALA A 186 -1.51 22.71 -20.53
C ALA A 186 -2.31 23.94 -21.00
N GLN A 187 -3.51 23.76 -21.54
CA GLN A 187 -4.36 24.88 -21.94
C GLN A 187 -4.80 25.74 -20.75
N LEU A 188 -5.06 25.15 -19.59
CA LEU A 188 -5.33 25.89 -18.34
C LEU A 188 -4.10 26.70 -17.91
N ALA A 189 -2.91 26.08 -17.89
CA ALA A 189 -1.67 26.78 -17.54
C ALA A 189 -1.35 27.95 -18.50
N VAL A 190 -1.64 27.80 -19.79
CA VAL A 190 -1.47 28.87 -20.80
C VAL A 190 -2.31 30.10 -20.46
N LYS A 191 -3.53 29.91 -19.93
CA LYS A 191 -4.37 31.03 -19.46
C LYS A 191 -3.75 31.80 -18.30
N ARG A 192 -2.85 31.17 -17.54
CA ARG A 192 -2.10 31.79 -16.45
C ARG A 192 -0.74 32.33 -16.88
N GLY A 193 -0.43 32.31 -18.18
CA GLY A 193 0.81 32.86 -18.73
C GLY A 193 1.99 31.89 -18.75
N TYR A 194 1.77 30.58 -18.62
CA TYR A 194 2.77 29.56 -18.89
C TYR A 194 2.86 29.25 -20.38
N ILE A 195 4.03 28.85 -20.87
CA ILE A 195 4.11 28.05 -22.10
C ILE A 195 3.58 26.65 -21.78
N GLY A 196 2.51 26.24 -22.45
CA GLY A 196 2.05 24.86 -22.41
C GLY A 196 2.91 24.01 -23.32
N CYS A 197 3.59 22.99 -22.80
CA CYS A 197 4.43 22.08 -23.58
C CYS A 197 3.87 20.65 -23.52
N VAL A 198 3.37 20.14 -24.64
CA VAL A 198 2.68 18.85 -24.70
C VAL A 198 3.48 17.87 -25.57
N TYR A 199 4.14 16.88 -24.96
CA TYR A 199 5.05 15.97 -25.69
C TYR A 199 4.49 14.57 -25.93
N ALA A 200 4.96 13.95 -27.02
CA ALA A 200 4.54 12.64 -27.52
C ALA A 200 5.22 11.49 -26.74
N GLY A 201 4.91 11.42 -25.45
CA GLY A 201 5.32 10.33 -24.56
C GLY A 201 4.13 9.79 -23.77
N ALA A 202 3.00 9.51 -24.42
CA ALA A 202 1.81 8.97 -23.76
C ALA A 202 1.03 8.00 -24.66
N ASP A 203 0.03 7.32 -24.10
CA ASP A 203 -0.65 6.25 -24.79
C ASP A 203 -1.36 6.68 -26.09
N LEU A 204 -1.91 7.90 -26.16
CA LEU A 204 -2.52 8.41 -27.41
C LEU A 204 -1.49 8.76 -28.48
N LYS A 205 -0.26 9.11 -28.07
CA LYS A 205 0.85 9.42 -28.99
C LYS A 205 2.18 9.24 -28.29
N ASP A 206 2.94 8.25 -28.75
CA ASP A 206 4.23 7.87 -28.17
C ASP A 206 5.30 7.73 -29.25
N ASP A 207 6.19 8.70 -29.35
CA ASP A 207 7.34 8.64 -30.26
C ASP A 207 8.52 7.87 -29.65
N THR A 208 8.46 7.51 -28.37
CA THR A 208 9.57 6.88 -27.65
C THR A 208 9.59 5.36 -27.77
N ASP A 209 8.53 4.75 -28.30
CA ASP A 209 8.45 3.30 -28.42
C ASP A 209 9.58 2.75 -29.30
N ALA A 210 9.85 3.44 -30.41
CA ALA A 210 10.91 3.08 -31.34
C ALA A 210 12.31 3.11 -30.71
N TYR A 211 12.49 3.82 -29.58
CA TYR A 211 13.82 3.97 -28.96
C TYR A 211 14.41 2.65 -28.50
N MET A 212 13.58 1.65 -28.18
CA MET A 212 14.11 0.32 -27.86
C MET A 212 14.96 -0.22 -29.02
N TYR A 213 14.50 -0.07 -30.27
CA TYR A 213 15.20 -0.57 -31.45
C TYR A 213 16.41 0.30 -31.84
N LEU A 214 16.35 1.59 -31.52
CA LEU A 214 17.40 2.55 -31.87
C LEU A 214 18.55 2.56 -30.87
N TYR A 215 18.30 2.15 -29.63
CA TYR A 215 19.29 2.07 -28.55
C TYR A 215 19.34 0.64 -27.99
N PRO A 216 19.71 -0.36 -28.80
CA PRO A 216 19.61 -1.77 -28.43
C PRO A 216 20.54 -2.19 -27.27
N ASP A 217 21.60 -1.40 -27.02
CA ASP A 217 22.55 -1.64 -25.92
C ASP A 217 22.04 -1.14 -24.56
N TYR A 218 20.85 -0.52 -24.52
CA TYR A 218 20.26 0.05 -23.32
C TYR A 218 18.96 -0.69 -22.94
N ASP A 219 18.76 -0.95 -21.66
CA ASP A 219 17.62 -1.70 -21.10
C ASP A 219 16.54 -0.80 -20.47
N PHE A 220 16.55 0.51 -20.79
CA PHE A 220 15.53 1.44 -20.30
C PHE A 220 14.09 1.08 -20.71
N THR A 221 13.25 1.04 -19.70
CA THR A 221 11.83 0.64 -19.78
C THR A 221 10.98 1.66 -20.54
N ALA A 222 9.71 1.35 -20.82
CA ALA A 222 8.83 2.28 -21.53
C ALA A 222 8.64 3.61 -20.78
N LEU A 223 8.48 3.58 -19.45
CA LEU A 223 8.35 4.82 -18.66
C LEU A 223 9.68 5.59 -18.61
N ALA A 224 10.81 4.89 -18.53
CA ALA A 224 12.13 5.52 -18.60
C ALA A 224 12.39 6.15 -19.98
N ARG A 225 12.00 5.50 -21.08
CA ARG A 225 12.09 6.05 -22.44
C ARG A 225 11.24 7.32 -22.59
N ARG A 226 10.02 7.33 -22.05
CA ARG A 226 9.17 8.53 -22.04
C ARG A 226 9.76 9.67 -21.20
N ALA A 227 10.29 9.37 -20.02
CA ALA A 227 10.99 10.32 -19.16
C ALA A 227 12.25 10.90 -19.84
N TRP A 228 13.04 10.05 -20.49
CA TRP A 228 14.21 10.47 -21.27
C TRP A 228 13.81 11.31 -22.48
N GLY A 229 12.70 10.96 -23.14
CA GLY A 229 12.09 11.76 -24.20
C GLY A 229 11.72 13.17 -23.74
N ALA A 230 11.18 13.32 -22.52
CA ALA A 230 10.92 14.63 -21.92
C ALA A 230 12.20 15.47 -21.80
N SER A 231 13.31 14.87 -21.36
CA SER A 231 14.62 15.55 -21.30
C SER A 231 15.09 16.07 -22.67
N ARG A 232 14.73 15.40 -23.78
CA ARG A 232 15.05 15.88 -25.15
C ARG A 232 14.24 17.12 -25.52
N VAL A 233 12.99 17.19 -25.09
CA VAL A 233 12.17 18.40 -25.26
C VAL A 233 12.76 19.54 -24.43
N ILE A 234 13.24 19.27 -23.22
CA ILE A 234 13.93 20.26 -22.38
C ILE A 234 15.21 20.75 -23.05
N ASP A 235 16.00 19.88 -23.69
CA ASP A 235 17.17 20.30 -24.48
C ASP A 235 16.79 21.38 -25.50
N TYR A 236 15.65 21.23 -26.18
CA TYR A 236 15.14 22.24 -27.12
C TYR A 236 14.61 23.50 -26.42
N LEU A 237 13.86 23.37 -25.33
CA LEU A 237 13.33 24.52 -24.58
C LEU A 237 14.44 25.46 -24.09
N PHE A 238 15.61 24.93 -23.74
CA PHE A 238 16.79 25.72 -23.36
C PHE A 238 17.37 26.57 -24.50
N THR A 239 16.99 26.30 -25.76
CA THR A 239 17.41 27.10 -26.92
C THR A 239 16.46 28.27 -27.23
N ARG A 240 15.32 28.36 -26.52
CA ARG A 240 14.25 29.31 -26.83
C ARG A 240 14.34 30.56 -25.94
N ASN A 241 14.33 31.73 -26.57
CA ASN A 241 14.49 33.01 -25.87
C ASN A 241 13.29 33.38 -25.00
N GLU A 242 12.09 32.93 -25.37
CA GLU A 242 10.84 33.16 -24.66
C GLU A 242 10.62 32.19 -23.47
N VAL A 243 11.47 31.18 -23.30
CA VAL A 243 11.38 30.22 -22.20
C VAL A 243 12.16 30.74 -20.99
N ASN A 244 11.51 30.74 -19.82
CA ASN A 244 12.21 30.84 -18.54
C ASN A 244 12.73 29.46 -18.13
N THR A 245 14.01 29.22 -18.37
CA THR A 245 14.68 27.93 -18.12
C THR A 245 14.73 27.55 -16.64
N ASP A 246 14.60 28.52 -15.73
CA ASP A 246 14.58 28.29 -14.28
C ASP A 246 13.19 27.87 -13.76
N GLN A 247 12.17 27.91 -14.62
CA GLN A 247 10.77 27.67 -14.26
C GLN A 247 10.10 26.66 -15.19
N ILE A 248 10.74 25.50 -15.38
CA ILE A 248 10.17 24.37 -16.12
C ILE A 248 9.55 23.38 -15.15
N ALA A 249 8.22 23.27 -15.17
CA ALA A 249 7.48 22.27 -14.42
C ALA A 249 7.05 21.10 -15.32
N ILE A 250 7.10 19.87 -14.82
CA ILE A 250 6.54 18.69 -15.49
C ILE A 250 5.41 18.08 -14.66
N THR A 251 4.33 17.68 -15.32
CA THR A 251 3.19 17.02 -14.67
C THR A 251 2.67 15.86 -15.50
N GLY A 252 1.98 14.94 -14.83
CA GLY A 252 1.18 13.92 -15.48
C GLY A 252 0.28 13.18 -14.49
N HIS A 253 -0.75 12.54 -15.04
CA HIS A 253 -1.69 11.71 -14.30
C HIS A 253 -1.45 10.21 -14.51
N SER A 254 -1.66 9.38 -13.49
CA SER A 254 -1.53 7.92 -13.59
C SER A 254 -0.11 7.52 -14.02
N ARG A 255 0.04 6.60 -14.98
CA ARG A 255 1.34 6.24 -15.60
C ARG A 255 2.18 7.44 -16.05
N ASN A 256 1.53 8.54 -16.46
CA ASN A 256 2.22 9.75 -16.88
C ASN A 256 2.74 10.56 -15.68
N GLY A 257 2.10 10.44 -14.51
CA GLY A 257 2.65 10.93 -13.25
C GLY A 257 3.91 10.16 -12.86
N LYS A 258 3.91 8.83 -13.05
CA LYS A 258 5.09 7.98 -12.78
C LYS A 258 6.30 8.46 -13.59
N GLN A 259 6.18 8.57 -14.92
CA GLN A 259 7.30 9.05 -15.75
C GLN A 259 7.65 10.53 -15.50
N SER A 260 6.72 11.38 -15.07
CA SER A 260 7.02 12.79 -14.73
C SER A 260 7.93 12.86 -13.51
N LEU A 261 7.63 12.04 -12.49
CA LEU A 261 8.49 11.89 -11.31
C LEU A 261 9.86 11.33 -11.70
N TRP A 262 9.92 10.35 -12.61
CA TRP A 262 11.19 9.80 -13.09
C TRP A 262 12.00 10.84 -13.85
N ALA A 263 11.38 11.57 -14.79
CA ALA A 263 12.03 12.64 -15.54
C ALA A 263 12.64 13.67 -14.58
N ALA A 264 11.86 14.13 -13.60
CA ALA A 264 12.35 15.07 -12.59
C ALA A 264 13.49 14.49 -11.74
N ALA A 265 13.42 13.23 -11.34
CA ALA A 265 14.46 12.58 -10.54
C ALA A 265 15.81 12.45 -11.28
N PHE A 266 15.78 12.21 -12.60
CA PHE A 266 16.97 12.00 -13.42
C PHE A 266 17.45 13.26 -14.17
N ASP A 267 16.60 14.28 -14.33
CA ASP A 267 16.92 15.56 -14.99
C ASP A 267 16.73 16.74 -14.03
N GLU A 268 17.84 17.31 -13.58
CA GLU A 268 17.86 18.38 -12.57
C GLU A 268 17.41 19.73 -13.11
N ARG A 269 17.24 19.87 -14.44
CA ARG A 269 16.75 21.09 -15.10
C ARG A 269 15.25 21.31 -14.90
N ILE A 270 14.52 20.28 -14.46
CA ILE A 270 13.08 20.36 -14.18
C ILE A 270 12.90 21.02 -12.81
N ALA A 271 12.50 22.28 -12.76
CA ALA A 271 12.37 23.05 -11.53
C ALA A 271 11.24 22.59 -10.61
N ALA A 272 10.19 21.96 -11.15
CA ALA A 272 9.07 21.46 -10.37
C ALA A 272 8.45 20.21 -11.00
N VAL A 273 7.91 19.31 -10.18
CA VAL A 273 7.15 18.14 -10.66
C VAL A 273 5.87 17.94 -9.88
N VAL A 274 4.82 17.56 -10.60
CA VAL A 274 3.54 17.15 -10.02
C VAL A 274 3.25 15.71 -10.43
N SER A 275 3.25 14.81 -9.45
CA SER A 275 2.81 13.42 -9.62
C SER A 275 1.32 13.33 -9.27
N SER A 276 0.46 13.20 -10.28
CA SER A 276 -0.99 13.06 -10.06
C SER A 276 -1.46 11.60 -10.14
N SER A 277 -2.05 11.08 -9.06
CA SER A 277 -2.61 9.72 -8.91
C SER A 277 -1.72 8.68 -9.58
N SER A 278 -0.41 8.74 -9.36
CA SER A 278 0.52 7.94 -10.14
C SER A 278 0.59 6.50 -9.63
N SER A 279 0.11 6.21 -8.42
CA SER A 279 -0.10 4.86 -7.87
C SER A 279 1.20 4.03 -7.82
N THR A 280 1.09 2.70 -7.85
CA THR A 280 2.17 1.73 -7.59
C THR A 280 3.35 1.90 -8.54
N GLY A 281 4.53 2.25 -8.03
CA GLY A 281 5.70 2.59 -8.85
C GLY A 281 5.77 4.03 -9.35
N GLY A 282 4.89 4.88 -8.83
CA GLY A 282 4.94 6.34 -8.91
C GLY A 282 5.06 6.92 -7.51
N ASP A 283 3.95 7.40 -6.96
CA ASP A 283 3.83 8.00 -5.63
C ASP A 283 3.49 7.01 -4.51
N MET A 284 3.04 5.79 -4.83
CA MET A 284 2.88 4.72 -3.85
C MET A 284 4.15 3.86 -3.72
N PRO A 285 4.74 3.77 -2.53
CA PRO A 285 5.88 2.88 -2.27
C PRO A 285 5.55 1.40 -2.46
N TRP A 286 6.47 0.63 -3.03
CA TRP A 286 6.33 -0.81 -3.28
C TRP A 286 5.99 -1.60 -2.01
N ARG A 287 6.61 -1.25 -0.88
CA ARG A 287 6.35 -1.86 0.44
C ARG A 287 4.91 -1.73 0.91
N TYR A 288 4.16 -0.77 0.39
CA TYR A 288 2.76 -0.53 0.75
C TYR A 288 1.80 -0.82 -0.41
N CYS A 289 2.21 -1.72 -1.31
CA CYS A 289 1.46 -2.20 -2.46
C CYS A 289 1.34 -3.74 -2.46
N ASP A 290 1.35 -4.38 -1.30
CA ASP A 290 1.11 -5.80 -1.17
C ASP A 290 -0.42 -6.09 -1.07
N PRO A 291 -0.85 -7.36 -1.07
CA PRO A 291 -2.27 -7.69 -1.06
C PRO A 291 -3.07 -7.19 0.16
N GLN A 292 -2.46 -6.93 1.32
CA GLN A 292 -3.21 -6.50 2.51
C GLN A 292 -3.82 -5.10 2.36
N TYR A 293 -3.27 -4.23 1.52
CA TYR A 293 -3.80 -2.87 1.32
C TYR A 293 -4.98 -2.78 0.35
N ALA A 294 -5.36 -3.87 -0.32
CA ALA A 294 -6.45 -3.90 -1.32
C ALA A 294 -6.27 -2.89 -2.48
N SER A 295 -5.06 -2.39 -2.74
CA SER A 295 -4.76 -1.43 -3.83
C SER A 295 -4.20 -2.14 -5.07
N GLU A 296 -3.65 -1.40 -6.04
CA GLU A 296 -2.84 -1.98 -7.13
C GLU A 296 -1.56 -2.58 -6.55
N THR A 297 -1.33 -3.88 -6.75
CA THR A 297 -0.16 -4.57 -6.20
C THR A 297 1.02 -4.64 -7.18
N LEU A 298 2.22 -4.94 -6.68
CA LEU A 298 3.41 -5.06 -7.52
C LEU A 298 3.24 -6.12 -8.63
N ASP A 299 2.82 -7.33 -8.27
CA ASP A 299 2.54 -8.42 -9.20
C ASP A 299 1.42 -8.07 -10.20
N TYR A 300 0.42 -7.31 -9.76
CA TYR A 300 -0.68 -6.87 -10.62
C TYR A 300 -0.18 -5.86 -11.66
N VAL A 301 0.52 -4.80 -11.24
CA VAL A 301 0.95 -3.76 -12.17
C VAL A 301 1.97 -4.30 -13.17
N THR A 302 2.86 -5.21 -12.78
CA THR A 302 3.84 -5.82 -13.68
C THR A 302 3.24 -6.88 -14.59
N ALA A 303 2.22 -7.62 -14.16
CA ALA A 303 1.50 -8.55 -15.04
C ALA A 303 0.65 -7.82 -16.10
N TRP A 304 0.09 -6.66 -15.77
CA TRP A 304 -0.75 -5.90 -16.69
C TRP A 304 0.05 -4.92 -17.55
N ASN A 305 1.17 -4.40 -17.04
CA ASN A 305 1.97 -3.37 -17.68
C ASN A 305 3.49 -3.65 -17.56
N GLY A 306 3.92 -4.90 -17.79
CA GLY A 306 5.31 -5.31 -17.59
C GLY A 306 6.38 -4.51 -18.34
N HIS A 307 6.01 -3.82 -19.42
CA HIS A 307 6.90 -2.92 -20.17
C HIS A 307 7.21 -1.59 -19.46
N TRP A 308 6.48 -1.25 -18.39
CA TRP A 308 6.72 -0.01 -17.61
C TRP A 308 7.96 -0.06 -16.75
N PHE A 309 8.36 -1.25 -16.30
CA PHE A 309 9.42 -1.45 -15.33
C PHE A 309 10.42 -2.52 -15.80
N HIS A 310 11.59 -2.54 -15.18
CA HIS A 310 12.62 -3.48 -15.54
C HIS A 310 12.19 -4.89 -15.08
N PRO A 311 12.38 -5.95 -15.89
CA PRO A 311 11.95 -7.31 -15.58
C PRO A 311 12.34 -7.82 -14.18
N ARG A 312 13.52 -7.44 -13.70
CA ARG A 312 14.05 -7.79 -12.36
C ARG A 312 13.12 -7.42 -11.22
N LEU A 313 12.31 -6.37 -11.37
CA LEU A 313 11.40 -5.94 -10.32
C LEU A 313 10.41 -7.06 -9.92
N ASN A 314 10.02 -7.91 -10.88
CA ASN A 314 9.12 -9.05 -10.64
C ASN A 314 9.68 -10.09 -9.68
N PHE A 315 10.99 -10.11 -9.42
CA PHE A 315 11.58 -11.00 -8.42
C PHE A 315 11.15 -10.65 -6.99
N PHE A 316 10.73 -9.40 -6.76
CA PHE A 316 10.44 -8.89 -5.41
C PHE A 316 8.96 -8.98 -5.01
N SER A 317 8.08 -9.54 -5.85
CA SER A 317 6.67 -9.75 -5.48
C SER A 317 6.54 -10.63 -4.23
N GLY A 318 5.86 -10.13 -3.20
CA GLY A 318 5.76 -10.76 -1.88
C GLY A 318 7.03 -10.64 -1.02
N ARG A 319 8.04 -9.91 -1.49
CA ARG A 319 9.34 -9.66 -0.84
C ARG A 319 9.77 -8.21 -1.02
N GLU A 320 8.82 -7.28 -1.09
CA GLU A 320 9.05 -5.86 -1.38
C GLU A 320 10.01 -5.22 -0.35
N LYS A 321 9.98 -5.69 0.90
CA LYS A 321 10.91 -5.29 1.98
C LYS A 321 12.39 -5.55 1.68
N LYS A 322 12.71 -6.46 0.74
CA LYS A 322 14.06 -6.79 0.30
C LYS A 322 14.55 -5.91 -0.85
N LEU A 323 13.67 -5.13 -1.49
CA LEU A 323 14.06 -4.22 -2.57
C LEU A 323 14.90 -3.06 -1.99
N PRO A 324 16.13 -2.78 -2.48
CA PRO A 324 17.00 -1.76 -1.89
C PRO A 324 16.49 -0.32 -2.01
N VAL A 325 15.61 -0.07 -2.99
CA VAL A 325 15.02 1.24 -3.26
C VAL A 325 13.51 1.20 -3.14
N ASP A 326 12.93 2.38 -2.94
CA ASP A 326 11.49 2.57 -2.97
C ASP A 326 11.15 3.98 -3.46
N GLN A 327 9.85 4.28 -3.60
CA GLN A 327 9.37 5.50 -4.22
C GLN A 327 9.67 6.77 -3.43
N ASN A 328 9.89 6.66 -2.12
CA ASN A 328 10.36 7.77 -1.30
C ASN A 328 11.80 8.16 -1.63
N LEU A 329 12.67 7.20 -1.96
CA LEU A 329 14.02 7.51 -2.41
C LEU A 329 14.02 8.17 -3.79
N LEU A 330 13.18 7.69 -4.71
CA LEU A 330 13.00 8.32 -6.03
C LEU A 330 12.51 9.77 -5.88
N ALA A 331 11.46 9.99 -5.10
CA ALA A 331 10.91 11.32 -4.86
C ALA A 331 11.90 12.25 -4.16
N ALA A 332 12.72 11.72 -3.25
CA ALA A 332 13.79 12.49 -2.60
C ALA A 332 14.88 12.98 -3.58
N LEU A 333 15.09 12.33 -4.74
CA LEU A 333 16.00 12.83 -5.77
C LEU A 333 15.58 14.18 -6.37
N VAL A 334 14.30 14.55 -6.22
CA VAL A 334 13.79 15.84 -6.66
C VAL A 334 14.31 16.98 -5.78
N ALA A 335 14.50 16.73 -4.48
CA ALA A 335 14.92 17.74 -3.52
C ALA A 335 16.24 18.42 -3.95
N PRO A 336 16.36 19.76 -3.82
CA PRO A 336 15.41 20.69 -3.18
C PRO A 336 14.37 21.31 -4.14
N ARG A 337 14.22 20.81 -5.37
CA ARG A 337 13.26 21.35 -6.36
C ARG A 337 11.82 21.01 -5.96
N ALA A 338 10.83 21.69 -6.52
CA ALA A 338 9.45 21.50 -6.05
C ALA A 338 8.84 20.15 -6.44
N LEU A 339 8.11 19.54 -5.50
CA LEU A 339 7.40 18.28 -5.68
C LEU A 339 6.00 18.35 -5.08
N LEU A 340 4.97 18.08 -5.89
CA LEU A 340 3.60 17.93 -5.43
C LEU A 340 3.10 16.49 -5.63
N PHE A 341 2.65 15.85 -4.55
CA PHE A 341 1.85 14.63 -4.61
C PHE A 341 0.37 14.98 -4.73
N HIS A 342 -0.23 14.79 -5.90
CA HIS A 342 -1.64 15.07 -6.14
C HIS A 342 -2.40 13.73 -6.20
N TYR A 343 -3.29 13.40 -5.26
CA TYR A 343 -3.97 12.11 -5.25
C TYR A 343 -5.40 12.20 -4.69
N SER A 344 -6.20 11.16 -4.94
CA SER A 344 -7.52 11.01 -4.33
C SER A 344 -7.48 10.09 -3.13
N ILE A 345 -8.21 10.46 -2.07
CA ILE A 345 -8.35 9.59 -0.87
C ILE A 345 -9.31 8.41 -1.09
N LEU A 346 -10.02 8.37 -2.23
CA LEU A 346 -11.09 7.38 -2.51
C LEU A 346 -10.77 6.47 -3.69
N GLU A 347 -9.59 6.58 -4.29
CA GLU A 347 -9.29 5.87 -5.52
C GLU A 347 -9.03 4.37 -5.29
N LYS A 348 -9.78 3.50 -5.98
CA LYS A 348 -9.70 2.03 -5.85
C LYS A 348 -8.33 1.42 -6.17
N GLY A 349 -7.57 2.06 -7.05
CA GLY A 349 -6.23 1.58 -7.45
C GLY A 349 -5.15 2.01 -6.46
N LEU A 350 -5.46 2.95 -5.57
CA LEU A 350 -4.48 3.71 -4.83
C LEU A 350 -4.69 3.57 -3.32
N ASN A 351 -3.63 3.71 -2.56
CA ASN A 351 -3.65 3.74 -1.10
C ASN A 351 -3.22 5.14 -0.64
N SER A 352 -4.18 5.98 -0.26
CA SER A 352 -3.90 7.37 0.15
C SER A 352 -2.99 7.46 1.37
N TRP A 353 -3.14 6.52 2.31
CA TRP A 353 -2.28 6.43 3.47
C TRP A 353 -0.81 6.19 3.08
N SER A 354 -0.55 5.33 2.09
CA SER A 354 0.83 5.06 1.67
C SER A 354 1.49 6.24 0.95
N ILE A 355 0.72 7.06 0.25
CA ILE A 355 1.22 8.31 -0.36
C ILE A 355 1.57 9.33 0.71
N GLU A 356 0.76 9.47 1.78
CA GLU A 356 1.14 10.34 2.90
C GLU A 356 2.41 9.83 3.61
N GLN A 357 2.59 8.52 3.77
CA GLN A 357 3.85 7.97 4.29
C GLN A 357 5.04 8.31 3.39
N ASN A 358 4.85 8.27 2.07
CA ASN A 358 5.86 8.70 1.11
C ASN A 358 6.19 10.19 1.31
N TYR A 359 5.18 11.05 1.39
CA TYR A 359 5.34 12.48 1.66
C TYR A 359 6.12 12.73 2.96
N TYR A 360 5.76 12.10 4.08
CA TYR A 360 6.47 12.28 5.36
C TYR A 360 7.93 11.85 5.27
N SER A 361 8.22 10.73 4.60
CA SER A 361 9.60 10.26 4.41
C SER A 361 10.42 11.24 3.55
N VAL A 362 9.86 11.70 2.45
CA VAL A 362 10.50 12.65 1.52
C VAL A 362 10.71 14.01 2.19
N LYS A 363 9.73 14.49 2.97
CA LYS A 363 9.79 15.77 3.67
C LYS A 363 11.02 15.89 4.56
N LYS A 364 11.49 14.80 5.19
CA LYS A 364 12.74 14.80 5.98
C LYS A 364 13.94 15.31 5.17
N VAL A 365 14.03 14.98 3.88
CA VAL A 365 15.12 15.44 2.99
C VAL A 365 14.98 16.92 2.65
N TYR A 366 13.75 17.38 2.42
CA TYR A 366 13.48 18.81 2.21
C TYR A 366 13.79 19.63 3.47
N ASP A 367 13.43 19.12 4.65
CA ASP A 367 13.77 19.74 5.93
C ASP A 367 15.29 19.82 6.13
N PHE A 368 16.01 18.74 5.83
CA PHE A 368 17.48 18.70 5.85
C PHE A 368 18.12 19.75 4.91
N MET A 369 17.45 20.10 3.82
CA MET A 369 17.91 21.11 2.86
C MET A 369 17.36 22.52 3.10
N ASN A 370 16.59 22.74 4.18
CA ASN A 370 15.87 24.00 4.44
C ASN A 370 14.93 24.41 3.29
N ALA A 371 14.25 23.43 2.68
CA ALA A 371 13.35 23.58 1.54
C ALA A 371 11.96 22.98 1.83
N SER A 372 11.54 22.95 3.09
CA SER A 372 10.32 22.28 3.56
C SER A 372 9.03 22.71 2.83
N ASP A 373 8.98 23.93 2.32
CA ASP A 373 7.88 24.52 1.58
C ASP A 373 7.86 24.16 0.09
N HIS A 374 8.90 23.48 -0.42
CA HIS A 374 8.97 23.02 -1.80
C HIS A 374 8.33 21.64 -2.01
N VAL A 375 7.95 20.93 -0.95
CA VAL A 375 7.24 19.64 -1.04
C VAL A 375 5.82 19.77 -0.49
N GLY A 376 4.85 19.26 -1.24
CA GLY A 376 3.46 19.35 -0.84
C GLY A 376 2.59 18.17 -1.25
N VAL A 377 1.37 18.17 -0.73
CA VAL A 377 0.27 17.29 -1.13
C VAL A 377 -0.92 18.10 -1.61
N HIS A 378 -1.59 17.61 -2.64
CA HIS A 378 -2.93 18.02 -3.04
C HIS A 378 -3.86 16.81 -2.95
N THR A 379 -4.78 16.83 -1.98
CA THR A 379 -5.78 15.78 -1.81
C THR A 379 -7.08 16.16 -2.47
N ARG A 380 -7.59 15.29 -3.33
CA ARG A 380 -8.89 15.48 -4.01
C ARG A 380 -9.88 14.38 -3.64
N MET A 381 -11.13 14.63 -4.03
CA MET A 381 -12.21 13.65 -3.95
C MET A 381 -12.53 13.08 -5.34
N GLY A 382 -12.97 11.82 -5.40
CA GLY A 382 -13.49 11.17 -6.61
C GLY A 382 -12.61 10.05 -7.18
N ALA A 383 -13.06 9.46 -8.29
CA ALA A 383 -12.43 8.30 -8.92
C ALA A 383 -11.10 8.64 -9.65
N HIS A 384 -10.39 7.62 -10.13
CA HIS A 384 -9.09 7.75 -10.82
C HIS A 384 -9.15 8.75 -11.99
N LEU A 385 -10.00 8.50 -13.00
CA LEU A 385 -10.04 9.25 -14.27
C LEU A 385 -10.70 10.64 -14.19
N SER A 386 -11.36 10.96 -13.08
CA SER A 386 -12.09 12.21 -12.92
C SER A 386 -11.20 13.24 -12.24
N VAL A 387 -10.27 13.84 -13.01
CA VAL A 387 -9.50 15.02 -12.56
C VAL A 387 -10.13 16.28 -13.15
N PRO A 388 -11.06 16.94 -12.43
CA PRO A 388 -11.71 18.16 -12.89
C PRO A 388 -10.73 19.33 -12.94
N ALA A 389 -11.09 20.37 -13.71
CA ALA A 389 -10.29 21.59 -13.85
C ALA A 389 -9.89 22.21 -12.50
N ARG A 390 -10.76 22.16 -11.48
CA ARG A 390 -10.45 22.65 -10.12
C ARG A 390 -9.19 22.03 -9.52
N ASP A 391 -8.94 20.74 -9.77
CA ASP A 391 -7.79 20.01 -9.20
C ASP A 391 -6.50 20.29 -10.00
N VAL A 392 -6.65 20.55 -11.30
CA VAL A 392 -5.56 21.01 -12.17
C VAL A 392 -5.18 22.46 -11.83
N GLU A 393 -6.16 23.34 -11.57
CA GLU A 393 -5.89 24.73 -11.15
C GLU A 393 -5.14 24.78 -9.83
N GLN A 394 -5.46 23.93 -8.85
CA GLN A 394 -4.69 23.83 -7.60
C GLN A 394 -3.27 23.31 -7.83
N THR A 395 -3.08 22.43 -8.82
CA THR A 395 -1.75 22.02 -9.25
C THR A 395 -0.95 23.21 -9.79
N ILE A 396 -1.56 24.07 -10.59
CA ILE A 396 -0.89 25.27 -11.12
C ILE A 396 -0.70 26.30 -9.98
N ASP A 397 -1.59 26.38 -8.98
CA ASP A 397 -1.43 27.24 -7.79
C ASP A 397 -0.18 26.90 -6.99
N PHE A 398 0.09 25.61 -6.78
CA PHE A 398 1.35 25.17 -6.18
C PHE A 398 2.57 25.66 -6.98
N LEU A 399 2.52 25.54 -8.31
CA LEU A 399 3.59 26.01 -9.19
C LEU A 399 3.73 27.54 -9.14
N ASP A 400 2.64 28.29 -9.10
CA ASP A 400 2.67 29.76 -9.01
C ASP A 400 3.26 30.21 -7.67
N THR A 401 2.91 29.55 -6.55
CA THR A 401 3.55 29.80 -5.25
C THR A 401 5.06 29.56 -5.33
N TYR A 402 5.47 28.38 -5.82
CA TYR A 402 6.89 28.03 -5.90
C TYR A 402 7.69 28.93 -6.85
N PHE A 403 7.12 29.25 -8.01
CA PHE A 403 7.71 30.17 -8.99
C PHE A 403 7.56 31.64 -8.61
N LYS A 404 7.07 31.95 -7.40
CA LYS A 404 6.91 33.32 -6.86
C LYS A 404 6.04 34.22 -7.73
N ARG A 405 5.03 33.62 -8.36
CA ARG A 405 4.00 34.27 -9.18
C ARG A 405 2.77 34.63 -8.35
N ARG A 406 2.65 34.07 -7.14
CA ARG A 406 1.63 34.38 -6.12
C ARG A 406 2.29 34.50 -4.74
N ASP A 407 1.88 35.49 -3.96
CA ASP A 407 2.38 35.71 -2.60
C ASP A 407 1.51 34.95 -1.57
N GLU A 408 1.45 33.63 -1.72
CA GLU A 408 0.71 32.74 -0.82
C GLU A 408 1.53 31.50 -0.50
N LYS A 409 1.42 31.03 0.75
CA LYS A 409 2.07 29.79 1.19
C LYS A 409 1.20 28.59 0.87
N TRP A 410 1.80 27.53 0.34
CA TRP A 410 1.12 26.27 0.11
C TRP A 410 0.65 25.64 1.42
N GLN A 411 -0.56 25.07 1.42
CA GLN A 411 -1.13 24.38 2.58
C GLN A 411 -1.39 22.91 2.26
N ASN A 412 -0.86 22.05 3.13
CA ASN A 412 -0.96 20.60 2.99
C ASN A 412 -2.20 20.07 3.71
N HIS A 413 -3.16 19.53 2.95
CA HIS A 413 -4.37 18.91 3.48
C HIS A 413 -4.16 17.40 3.67
N LEU A 414 -3.68 17.02 4.85
CA LEU A 414 -3.38 15.63 5.22
C LEU A 414 -4.53 15.00 6.02
N TYR A 415 -4.70 13.69 5.87
CA TYR A 415 -5.73 12.87 6.55
C TYR A 415 -5.15 11.89 7.57
N TYR A 416 -3.87 11.53 7.43
CA TYR A 416 -3.19 10.57 8.30
C TYR A 416 -2.08 11.27 9.10
N THR A 417 -2.48 12.22 9.96
CA THR A 417 -1.58 13.14 10.69
C THR A 417 -1.05 12.59 12.02
N TYR A 418 -1.16 11.28 12.25
CA TYR A 418 -0.69 10.69 13.49
C TYR A 418 0.84 10.68 13.54
N ASP A 419 1.41 11.20 14.63
CA ASP A 419 2.83 11.10 14.96
C ASP A 419 3.00 10.53 16.37
N TYR A 420 3.83 9.49 16.48
CA TYR A 420 4.05 8.81 17.76
C TYR A 420 4.82 9.67 18.76
N ALA A 421 5.79 10.47 18.31
CA ALA A 421 6.59 11.30 19.21
C ALA A 421 5.73 12.41 19.82
N ASP A 422 4.79 12.98 19.06
CA ASP A 422 3.82 13.95 19.55
C ASP A 422 2.79 13.31 20.51
N TRP A 423 2.29 12.12 20.19
CA TRP A 423 1.42 11.37 21.10
C TRP A 423 2.13 11.05 22.43
N LEU A 424 3.40 10.63 22.37
CA LEU A 424 4.22 10.28 23.54
C LEU A 424 4.41 11.47 24.49
N LYS A 425 4.58 12.70 23.96
CA LYS A 425 4.73 13.91 24.79
C LYS A 425 3.55 14.10 25.76
N SER A 426 2.34 13.72 25.35
CA SER A 426 1.11 13.88 26.12
C SER A 426 0.78 12.69 27.02
N ASN A 427 1.49 11.55 26.90
CA ASN A 427 1.16 10.29 27.57
C ASN A 427 2.31 9.70 28.40
N LYS A 428 3.25 10.52 28.86
CA LYS A 428 4.40 10.08 29.69
C LYS A 428 4.02 9.35 30.98
N ALA A 429 2.87 9.70 31.58
CA ALA A 429 2.39 9.00 32.78
C ALA A 429 2.05 7.53 32.49
N GLU A 430 1.54 7.22 31.29
CA GLU A 430 1.25 5.86 30.86
C GLU A 430 2.53 5.05 30.60
N GLN A 431 3.58 5.71 30.11
CA GLN A 431 4.90 5.11 29.97
C GLN A 431 5.45 4.65 31.33
N ALA A 432 5.35 5.49 32.37
CA ALA A 432 5.76 5.12 33.72
C ALA A 432 4.89 4.00 34.34
N GLN A 433 3.64 3.86 33.90
CA GLN A 433 2.79 2.73 34.26
C GLN A 433 3.27 1.44 33.57
N ALA A 434 3.60 1.53 32.28
CA ALA A 434 4.09 0.41 31.48
C ALA A 434 5.34 -0.25 32.08
N GLU A 435 6.27 0.56 32.60
CA GLU A 435 7.51 0.08 33.27
C GLU A 435 7.24 -0.79 34.51
N LYS A 436 6.05 -0.69 35.11
CA LYS A 436 5.65 -1.45 36.31
C LYS A 436 4.78 -2.65 35.98
N MET A 437 4.38 -2.82 34.72
CA MET A 437 3.53 -3.93 34.31
C MET A 437 4.35 -5.21 34.21
N ASP A 438 3.83 -6.26 34.82
CA ASP A 438 4.33 -7.60 34.65
C ASP A 438 3.76 -8.23 33.36
N GLN A 439 4.54 -9.12 32.77
CA GLN A 439 4.16 -9.86 31.57
C GLN A 439 3.51 -11.19 31.93
N ILE A 440 2.41 -11.53 31.25
CA ILE A 440 1.83 -12.87 31.32
C ILE A 440 2.39 -13.66 30.14
N ASN A 441 3.18 -14.69 30.43
CA ASN A 441 3.77 -15.54 29.41
C ASN A 441 3.09 -16.91 29.37
N LEU A 442 2.31 -17.13 28.31
CA LEU A 442 1.73 -18.42 28.01
C LEU A 442 2.81 -19.36 27.46
N THR A 443 3.04 -20.46 28.17
CA THR A 443 3.94 -21.55 27.77
C THR A 443 3.15 -22.85 27.72
N HIS A 444 3.70 -23.86 27.02
CA HIS A 444 3.02 -25.14 26.80
C HIS A 444 2.60 -25.87 28.11
N SER A 445 3.21 -25.54 29.25
CA SER A 445 2.91 -26.12 30.57
C SER A 445 2.44 -25.11 31.63
N SER A 446 1.98 -23.91 31.22
CA SER A 446 1.68 -22.83 32.17
C SER A 446 0.58 -23.15 33.19
N TYR A 447 -0.37 -24.03 32.86
CA TYR A 447 -1.54 -24.27 33.71
C TYR A 447 -1.86 -25.75 33.88
N LYS A 448 -2.31 -26.12 35.07
CA LYS A 448 -2.70 -27.50 35.43
C LYS A 448 -4.21 -27.73 35.38
N ASP A 449 -4.99 -26.67 35.60
CA ASP A 449 -6.44 -26.70 35.66
C ASP A 449 -7.05 -25.38 35.14
N THR A 450 -8.36 -25.34 34.95
CA THR A 450 -9.06 -24.14 34.51
C THR A 450 -9.15 -23.06 35.58
N ALA A 451 -9.03 -23.40 36.87
CA ALA A 451 -9.13 -22.42 37.96
C ALA A 451 -7.93 -21.46 37.96
N THR A 452 -6.72 -22.01 37.82
CA THR A 452 -5.47 -21.24 37.68
C THR A 452 -5.47 -20.40 36.42
N TRP A 453 -5.87 -20.96 35.28
CA TRP A 453 -6.02 -20.19 34.04
C TRP A 453 -7.03 -19.05 34.16
N ASN A 454 -8.16 -19.25 34.84
CA ASN A 454 -9.20 -18.23 34.97
C ASN A 454 -8.75 -16.98 35.76
N VAL A 455 -7.72 -17.10 36.61
CA VAL A 455 -7.10 -15.93 37.28
C VAL A 455 -6.36 -15.10 36.24
N ASP A 456 -5.44 -15.73 35.51
CA ASP A 456 -4.64 -15.05 34.49
C ASP A 456 -5.50 -14.57 33.32
N LYS A 457 -6.57 -15.29 32.96
CA LYS A 457 -7.55 -14.86 31.93
C LYS A 457 -8.11 -13.46 32.24
N LYS A 458 -8.40 -13.15 33.50
CA LYS A 458 -8.88 -11.81 33.91
C LYS A 458 -7.79 -10.76 33.77
N ASP A 459 -6.56 -11.10 34.13
CA ASP A 459 -5.42 -10.20 34.02
C ASP A 459 -5.02 -9.94 32.55
N VAL A 460 -5.08 -10.97 31.69
CA VAL A 460 -4.93 -10.85 30.23
C VAL A 460 -5.96 -9.87 29.66
N ILE A 461 -7.23 -10.00 30.03
CA ILE A 461 -8.30 -9.07 29.60
C ILE A 461 -8.02 -7.65 30.10
N ALA A 462 -7.58 -7.48 31.35
CA ALA A 462 -7.24 -6.17 31.90
C ALA A 462 -6.07 -5.51 31.15
N LYS A 463 -5.00 -6.27 30.88
CA LYS A 463 -3.82 -5.81 30.13
C LYS A 463 -4.15 -5.53 28.66
N LEU A 464 -5.03 -6.33 28.04
CA LEU A 464 -5.52 -6.06 26.68
C LEU A 464 -6.33 -4.76 26.64
N ASN A 465 -7.27 -4.56 27.57
CA ASN A 465 -8.02 -3.30 27.66
C ASN A 465 -7.08 -2.11 27.92
N TRP A 466 -6.03 -2.29 28.73
CA TRP A 466 -5.01 -1.26 28.89
C TRP A 466 -4.28 -0.98 27.56
N LEU A 467 -3.89 -1.98 26.76
CA LEU A 467 -3.30 -1.70 25.44
C LEU A 467 -4.28 -0.94 24.53
N LEU A 468 -5.56 -1.32 24.52
CA LEU A 468 -6.61 -0.68 23.73
C LEU A 468 -6.98 0.73 24.20
N GLY A 469 -6.59 1.11 25.42
CA GLY A 469 -6.84 2.43 25.99
C GLY A 469 -8.19 2.56 26.70
N GLU A 470 -8.44 3.76 27.20
CA GLU A 470 -9.65 4.10 27.97
C GLU A 470 -10.81 4.42 27.00
N GLU A 471 -11.71 3.46 26.76
CA GLU A 471 -12.96 3.70 26.03
C GLU A 471 -13.82 4.75 26.77
N PRO A 472 -14.23 5.86 26.10
CA PRO A 472 -15.08 6.85 26.74
C PRO A 472 -16.49 6.28 27.00
N PRO A 473 -17.19 6.72 28.07
CA PRO A 473 -18.57 6.30 28.32
C PRO A 473 -19.48 6.62 27.14
N GLY A 474 -20.33 5.65 26.76
CA GLY A 474 -21.28 5.77 25.66
C GLY A 474 -22.61 5.07 25.98
N VAL A 475 -23.60 5.23 25.11
CA VAL A 475 -24.91 4.59 25.20
C VAL A 475 -25.12 3.68 24.00
N ARG A 476 -25.64 2.47 24.22
CA ARG A 476 -25.98 1.53 23.16
C ARG A 476 -27.03 2.14 22.22
N ALA A 477 -26.81 2.01 20.92
CA ALA A 477 -27.81 2.36 19.92
C ALA A 477 -29.07 1.50 20.10
N ILE A 478 -30.24 2.12 20.01
CA ILE A 478 -31.54 1.42 20.06
C ILE A 478 -32.21 1.49 18.70
N ASN A 479 -33.00 0.47 18.36
CA ASN A 479 -33.73 0.37 17.09
C ASN A 479 -32.81 0.32 15.85
N VAL A 480 -31.76 -0.49 15.91
CA VAL A 480 -30.94 -0.75 14.71
C VAL A 480 -31.80 -1.39 13.63
N GLY A 481 -31.69 -0.90 12.40
CA GLY A 481 -32.54 -1.41 11.33
C GLY A 481 -32.37 -0.70 9.99
N THR A 482 -33.33 -0.94 9.10
CA THR A 482 -33.38 -0.33 7.78
C THR A 482 -34.35 0.84 7.73
N TRP A 483 -34.04 1.80 6.87
CA TRP A 483 -34.95 2.92 6.58
C TRP A 483 -35.63 2.71 5.22
N PRO A 484 -36.92 3.10 5.03
CA PRO A 484 -37.65 2.89 3.77
C PRO A 484 -37.00 3.53 2.54
N ARG A 485 -36.16 4.54 2.74
CA ARG A 485 -35.32 5.16 1.72
C ARG A 485 -33.88 5.19 2.25
N PRO A 486 -33.09 4.13 2.02
CA PRO A 486 -31.72 4.10 2.51
C PRO A 486 -30.96 5.27 1.90
N GLN A 487 -30.37 6.10 2.77
CA GLN A 487 -29.47 7.17 2.36
C GLN A 487 -28.06 6.61 2.40
N HIS A 488 -27.32 6.80 1.31
CA HIS A 488 -25.95 6.33 1.17
C HIS A 488 -25.01 7.52 1.30
N ASP A 489 -23.84 7.27 1.88
CA ASP A 489 -22.76 8.25 1.82
C ASP A 489 -22.37 8.48 0.35
N TRP A 490 -22.06 9.72 -0.03
CA TRP A 490 -21.70 10.07 -1.40
C TRP A 490 -20.41 9.35 -1.86
N ILE A 491 -19.54 8.95 -0.92
CA ILE A 491 -18.36 8.13 -1.19
C ILE A 491 -18.75 6.78 -1.80
N GLU A 492 -19.91 6.22 -1.44
CA GLU A 492 -20.42 4.97 -2.04
C GLU A 492 -20.71 5.14 -3.54
N GLY A 493 -20.98 6.37 -4.02
CA GLY A 493 -21.06 6.67 -5.45
C GLY A 493 -19.72 6.50 -6.19
N THR A 494 -18.61 6.70 -5.49
CA THR A 494 -17.24 6.47 -6.03
C THR A 494 -16.82 5.01 -5.82
N ASN A 495 -17.08 4.48 -4.63
CA ASN A 495 -16.76 3.13 -4.20
C ASN A 495 -18.03 2.35 -3.84
N PRO A 496 -18.78 1.87 -4.86
CA PRO A 496 -20.01 1.13 -4.62
C PRO A 496 -19.77 -0.13 -3.81
N ARG A 497 -20.72 -0.41 -2.92
CA ARG A 497 -20.73 -1.61 -2.08
C ARG A 497 -20.79 -2.88 -2.95
N PRO A 498 -20.20 -4.01 -2.51
CA PRO A 498 -20.23 -5.26 -3.24
C PRO A 498 -21.66 -5.69 -3.57
N VAL A 499 -21.93 -6.09 -4.82
CA VAL A 499 -23.22 -6.66 -5.22
C VAL A 499 -23.09 -8.18 -5.19
N VAL A 500 -23.72 -8.81 -4.21
CA VAL A 500 -23.54 -10.24 -3.91
C VAL A 500 -24.69 -11.05 -4.50
N LYS A 501 -24.38 -12.01 -5.37
CA LYS A 501 -25.40 -12.88 -5.98
C LYS A 501 -26.06 -13.76 -4.92
N GLY A 502 -27.40 -13.82 -4.95
CA GLY A 502 -28.19 -14.61 -3.99
C GLY A 502 -28.33 -13.96 -2.62
N ALA A 503 -27.95 -12.68 -2.48
CA ALA A 503 -28.13 -11.90 -1.28
C ALA A 503 -29.07 -10.71 -1.53
N LYS A 504 -29.93 -10.43 -0.56
CA LYS A 504 -30.61 -9.14 -0.41
C LYS A 504 -29.77 -8.24 0.48
N MET A 505 -29.42 -7.05 -0.03
CA MET A 505 -28.69 -6.04 0.74
C MET A 505 -29.65 -5.26 1.62
N VAL A 506 -29.32 -5.20 2.91
CA VAL A 506 -30.05 -4.53 3.98
C VAL A 506 -29.12 -3.43 4.50
N TYR A 507 -29.42 -2.18 4.17
CA TYR A 507 -28.59 -1.03 4.55
C TYR A 507 -28.99 -0.50 5.92
N ILE A 508 -28.01 -0.39 6.82
CA ILE A 508 -28.17 0.10 8.17
C ILE A 508 -27.62 1.53 8.23
N SER A 509 -28.49 2.54 8.16
CA SER A 509 -28.16 3.97 8.30
C SER A 509 -29.38 4.88 8.01
N PRO A 510 -29.28 6.21 8.24
CA PRO A 510 -28.44 6.89 9.24
C PRO A 510 -29.17 7.07 10.59
N TYR A 511 -30.50 6.93 10.62
CA TYR A 511 -31.32 7.14 11.84
C TYR A 511 -31.64 5.84 12.61
N ALA A 512 -31.01 4.73 12.21
CA ALA A 512 -31.12 3.41 12.80
C ALA A 512 -29.74 2.71 12.76
N ALA A 513 -28.69 3.50 12.99
CA ALA A 513 -27.30 3.12 12.78
C ALA A 513 -26.73 2.25 13.91
N LEU A 514 -25.59 1.60 13.63
CA LEU A 514 -24.88 0.74 14.58
C LEU A 514 -24.08 1.62 15.57
N GLY A 515 -24.20 1.37 16.87
CA GLY A 515 -23.38 2.03 17.90
C GLY A 515 -23.31 3.56 17.74
N ASP A 516 -22.11 4.09 17.54
CA ASP A 516 -21.83 5.53 17.42
C ASP A 516 -22.21 6.12 16.03
N GLY A 517 -23.38 5.77 15.48
CA GLY A 517 -23.84 6.29 14.19
C GLY A 517 -23.20 5.61 12.98
N ILE A 518 -22.67 4.39 13.14
CA ILE A 518 -21.93 3.66 12.11
C ILE A 518 -22.88 3.08 11.08
N THR A 519 -22.58 3.33 9.80
CA THR A 519 -23.31 2.75 8.68
C THR A 519 -22.78 1.35 8.36
N GLY A 520 -23.67 0.41 8.08
CA GLY A 520 -23.31 -0.96 7.71
C GLY A 520 -24.18 -1.53 6.60
N VAL A 521 -23.71 -2.60 5.98
CA VAL A 521 -24.49 -3.37 5.00
C VAL A 521 -24.56 -4.82 5.47
N LEU A 522 -25.79 -5.31 5.58
CA LEU A 522 -26.08 -6.70 5.88
C LEU A 522 -26.51 -7.41 4.58
N TYR A 523 -25.81 -8.48 4.24
CA TYR A 523 -26.05 -9.31 3.07
C TYR A 523 -26.79 -10.58 3.51
N CYS A 524 -28.12 -10.60 3.36
CA CYS A 524 -28.95 -11.73 3.78
C CYS A 524 -29.20 -12.70 2.62
N PRO A 525 -29.04 -14.03 2.81
CA PRO A 525 -29.46 -15.03 1.83
C PRO A 525 -30.89 -14.81 1.35
N SER A 526 -31.12 -14.91 0.04
CA SER A 526 -32.44 -14.69 -0.55
C SER A 526 -32.83 -15.72 -1.61
N ASP A 527 -34.14 -15.86 -1.83
CA ASP A 527 -34.70 -16.59 -2.97
C ASP A 527 -34.72 -15.72 -4.25
N ASP A 528 -35.17 -16.32 -5.36
CA ASP A 528 -35.24 -15.63 -6.65
C ASP A 528 -36.32 -14.53 -6.67
N ALA A 529 -37.24 -14.53 -5.70
CA ALA A 529 -38.24 -13.48 -5.48
C ALA A 529 -37.73 -12.35 -4.56
N GLY A 530 -36.53 -12.48 -3.98
CA GLY A 530 -35.93 -11.50 -3.08
C GLY A 530 -36.40 -11.59 -1.62
N ASN A 531 -37.08 -12.67 -1.24
CA ASN A 531 -37.42 -12.94 0.16
C ASN A 531 -36.23 -13.57 0.90
N PHE A 532 -36.15 -13.35 2.21
CA PHE A 532 -35.07 -13.94 3.02
C PHE A 532 -35.18 -15.46 3.07
N LYS A 533 -34.06 -16.14 2.86
CA LYS A 533 -33.90 -17.57 3.12
C LYS A 533 -33.43 -17.77 4.55
N VAL A 534 -34.37 -18.00 5.44
CA VAL A 534 -34.12 -18.29 6.86
C VAL A 534 -34.08 -19.81 7.12
N ARG A 535 -33.47 -20.24 8.23
CA ARG A 535 -33.52 -21.64 8.67
C ARG A 535 -34.91 -21.98 9.21
N GLU A 536 -35.16 -23.25 9.56
CA GLU A 536 -36.45 -23.71 10.13
C GLU A 536 -36.88 -22.92 11.37
N ASN A 537 -35.93 -22.41 12.15
CA ASN A 537 -36.19 -21.56 13.34
C ASN A 537 -36.50 -20.09 13.00
N GLY A 538 -36.60 -19.73 11.72
CA GLY A 538 -36.85 -18.36 11.26
C GLY A 538 -35.65 -17.41 11.34
N LYS A 539 -34.48 -17.87 11.78
CA LYS A 539 -33.29 -17.05 11.99
C LYS A 539 -32.13 -17.46 11.08
N MET A 540 -31.22 -16.51 10.84
CA MET A 540 -29.99 -16.72 10.05
C MET A 540 -28.75 -16.54 10.92
N PRO A 541 -27.79 -17.48 10.89
CA PRO A 541 -26.47 -17.25 11.47
C PRO A 541 -25.78 -16.10 10.74
N VAL A 542 -24.95 -15.35 11.46
CA VAL A 542 -24.34 -14.13 10.93
C VAL A 542 -22.82 -14.17 11.04
N VAL A 543 -22.15 -13.78 9.97
CA VAL A 543 -20.70 -13.51 9.94
C VAL A 543 -20.49 -12.01 9.89
N ILE A 544 -19.87 -11.45 10.92
CA ILE A 544 -19.45 -10.05 10.93
C ILE A 544 -18.04 -9.99 10.33
N TYR A 545 -17.89 -9.28 9.21
CA TYR A 545 -16.66 -9.20 8.44
C TYR A 545 -15.87 -7.93 8.75
N ALA A 546 -14.61 -8.10 9.17
CA ALA A 546 -13.63 -7.04 9.34
C ALA A 546 -12.60 -7.09 8.19
N HIS A 547 -12.56 -6.03 7.38
CA HIS A 547 -11.74 -5.99 6.18
C HIS A 547 -10.24 -5.75 6.48
N GLN A 548 -9.41 -5.83 5.44
CA GLN A 548 -7.97 -5.60 5.49
C GLN A 548 -7.58 -4.11 5.54
N TYR A 549 -6.31 -3.73 5.34
CA TYR A 549 -5.82 -2.34 5.32
C TYR A 549 -6.30 -1.52 4.09
N ALA A 550 -7.57 -1.67 3.69
CA ALA A 550 -8.18 -1.08 2.51
C ALA A 550 -8.51 0.41 2.70
N TYR A 551 -7.50 1.26 2.93
CA TYR A 551 -7.65 2.68 3.31
C TYR A 551 -8.68 3.43 2.47
N SER A 552 -8.52 3.42 1.15
CA SER A 552 -9.35 4.22 0.24
C SER A 552 -10.75 3.63 -0.01
N THR A 553 -10.96 2.33 0.26
CA THR A 553 -12.16 1.61 -0.23
C THR A 553 -12.97 0.90 0.84
N GLY A 554 -12.42 0.72 2.04
CA GLY A 554 -13.02 -0.09 3.10
C GLY A 554 -13.35 -1.50 2.61
N PHE A 555 -14.51 -2.05 3.00
CA PHE A 555 -14.88 -3.41 2.55
C PHE A 555 -15.34 -3.45 1.08
N SER A 556 -15.45 -2.31 0.39
CA SER A 556 -15.92 -2.27 -1.00
C SER A 556 -15.00 -2.97 -1.99
N LYS A 557 -13.72 -3.16 -1.62
CA LYS A 557 -12.74 -3.90 -2.40
C LYS A 557 -11.90 -4.77 -1.49
N GLY A 558 -11.73 -6.03 -1.88
CA GLY A 558 -10.78 -6.97 -1.30
C GLY A 558 -9.76 -7.37 -2.36
N TYR A 559 -8.63 -7.95 -1.94
CA TYR A 559 -7.66 -8.51 -2.87
C TYR A 559 -8.27 -9.66 -3.68
N ASP A 560 -7.94 -9.72 -4.98
CA ASP A 560 -8.19 -10.87 -5.85
C ASP A 560 -7.11 -10.90 -6.95
N LYS A 561 -6.50 -12.08 -7.12
CA LYS A 561 -5.42 -12.32 -8.10
C LYS A 561 -5.89 -12.09 -9.55
N ASN A 562 -7.18 -12.31 -9.83
CA ASN A 562 -7.76 -12.27 -11.17
C ASN A 562 -8.70 -11.06 -11.41
N GLY A 563 -8.89 -10.18 -10.43
CA GLY A 563 -9.94 -9.15 -10.54
C GLY A 563 -10.11 -8.27 -9.31
N ARG A 564 -11.15 -7.42 -9.36
CA ARG A 564 -11.51 -6.45 -8.29
C ARG A 564 -12.68 -6.96 -7.43
N LYS A 565 -12.93 -8.28 -7.38
CA LYS A 565 -14.15 -8.88 -6.83
C LYS A 565 -13.95 -9.71 -5.55
N GLY A 566 -12.77 -9.68 -4.93
CA GLY A 566 -12.43 -10.49 -3.75
C GLY A 566 -13.52 -10.51 -2.67
N THR A 567 -13.92 -9.34 -2.16
CA THR A 567 -15.00 -9.26 -1.16
C THR A 567 -16.34 -9.79 -1.67
N THR A 568 -16.69 -9.49 -2.93
CA THR A 568 -17.97 -9.94 -3.52
C THR A 568 -18.07 -11.45 -3.56
N GLU A 569 -16.98 -12.12 -3.95
CA GLU A 569 -16.92 -13.57 -4.08
C GLU A 569 -16.85 -14.26 -2.73
N LEU A 570 -16.12 -13.69 -1.76
CA LEU A 570 -16.13 -14.15 -0.38
C LEU A 570 -17.55 -14.12 0.22
N PHE A 571 -18.25 -13.00 0.05
CA PHE A 571 -19.60 -12.86 0.57
C PHE A 571 -20.58 -13.78 -0.15
N ALA A 572 -20.42 -13.98 -1.46
CA ALA A 572 -21.24 -14.93 -2.21
C ALA A 572 -21.04 -16.37 -1.70
N GLU A 573 -19.82 -16.75 -1.32
CA GLU A 573 -19.53 -18.07 -0.74
C GLU A 573 -20.20 -18.26 0.62
N LEU A 574 -20.14 -17.26 1.50
CA LEU A 574 -20.79 -17.30 2.82
C LEU A 574 -22.32 -17.33 2.69
N VAL A 575 -22.89 -16.44 1.87
CA VAL A 575 -24.33 -16.35 1.63
C VAL A 575 -24.89 -17.66 1.05
N ARG A 576 -24.17 -18.26 0.09
CA ARG A 576 -24.54 -19.56 -0.49
C ARG A 576 -24.56 -20.69 0.55
N ASN A 577 -23.79 -20.57 1.62
CA ASN A 577 -23.79 -21.54 2.73
C ASN A 577 -24.79 -21.17 3.85
N GLY A 578 -25.65 -20.17 3.64
CA GLY A 578 -26.76 -19.82 4.54
C GLY A 578 -26.42 -18.79 5.61
N PHE A 579 -25.27 -18.12 5.52
CA PHE A 579 -24.88 -17.06 6.45
C PHE A 579 -25.32 -15.69 5.96
N ALA A 580 -25.89 -14.88 6.86
CA ALA A 580 -25.92 -13.44 6.66
C ALA A 580 -24.51 -12.86 6.86
N VAL A 581 -24.11 -11.86 6.08
CA VAL A 581 -22.80 -11.21 6.26
C VAL A 581 -23.00 -9.74 6.61
N LEU A 582 -22.56 -9.31 7.78
CA LEU A 582 -22.58 -7.91 8.20
C LEU A 582 -21.19 -7.30 7.98
N ALA A 583 -21.11 -6.23 7.20
CA ALA A 583 -19.87 -5.52 6.95
C ALA A 583 -20.02 -4.01 7.23
N ILE A 584 -18.97 -3.46 7.84
CA ILE A 584 -18.80 -2.02 8.04
C ILE A 584 -17.45 -1.60 7.46
N ASP A 585 -17.32 -0.33 7.08
CA ASP A 585 -15.99 0.24 6.93
C ASP A 585 -15.41 0.42 8.34
N MET A 586 -14.23 -0.16 8.58
CA MET A 586 -13.55 0.01 9.85
C MET A 586 -13.11 1.47 10.03
N TYR A 587 -12.93 1.87 11.29
CA TYR A 587 -12.61 3.25 11.64
C TYR A 587 -11.36 3.78 10.92
N GLY A 588 -11.48 4.86 10.15
CA GLY A 588 -10.36 5.41 9.36
C GLY A 588 -10.17 4.82 7.96
N PHE A 589 -11.10 3.99 7.51
CA PHE A 589 -11.10 3.38 6.18
C PHE A 589 -12.38 3.72 5.41
N GLY A 590 -12.31 3.71 4.07
CA GLY A 590 -13.47 3.88 3.20
C GLY A 590 -14.26 5.16 3.50
N THR A 591 -15.54 5.01 3.82
CA THR A 591 -16.44 6.12 4.20
C THR A 591 -16.03 6.85 5.49
N ARG A 592 -15.12 6.27 6.29
CA ARG A 592 -14.78 6.74 7.65
C ARG A 592 -13.37 7.29 7.78
N ILE A 593 -12.69 7.59 6.66
CA ILE A 593 -11.33 8.18 6.66
C ILE A 593 -11.31 9.50 7.45
N GLU A 594 -12.28 10.38 7.21
CA GLU A 594 -12.31 11.71 7.83
C GLU A 594 -12.59 11.63 9.34
N GLU A 595 -13.36 10.64 9.79
CA GLU A 595 -13.59 10.39 11.21
C GLU A 595 -12.26 10.17 11.95
N ALA A 596 -11.35 9.37 11.38
CA ALA A 596 -10.11 9.01 12.09
C ALA A 596 -9.04 10.11 12.15
N LYS A 597 -9.16 11.17 11.34
CA LYS A 597 -8.14 12.23 11.20
C LYS A 597 -7.73 12.84 12.55
N ASN A 598 -8.72 13.27 13.34
CA ASN A 598 -8.49 13.95 14.62
C ASN A 598 -8.71 13.03 15.84
N PHE A 599 -8.56 11.72 15.69
CA PHE A 599 -8.92 10.75 16.74
C PHE A 599 -8.23 11.02 18.08
N TYR A 600 -6.89 11.11 18.12
CA TYR A 600 -6.15 11.30 19.37
C TYR A 600 -6.28 12.70 19.98
N SER A 601 -6.76 13.69 19.22
CA SER A 601 -7.16 14.97 19.79
C SER A 601 -8.49 14.88 20.52
N ARG A 602 -9.41 14.01 20.07
CA ARG A 602 -10.74 13.80 20.68
C ARG A 602 -10.70 12.78 21.81
N TYR A 603 -9.90 11.73 21.66
CA TYR A 603 -9.80 10.61 22.58
C TYR A 603 -8.32 10.30 22.88
N PRO A 604 -7.63 11.17 23.65
CA PRO A 604 -6.17 11.09 23.82
C PRO A 604 -5.68 9.80 24.47
N LYS A 605 -6.52 9.17 25.30
CA LYS A 605 -6.23 7.96 26.06
C LYS A 605 -6.82 6.68 25.47
N TRP A 606 -7.61 6.79 24.41
CA TRP A 606 -8.16 5.64 23.70
C TRP A 606 -7.31 5.32 22.48
N SER A 607 -7.41 4.12 21.93
CA SER A 607 -6.68 3.73 20.72
C SER A 607 -7.63 3.54 19.53
N LYS A 608 -7.13 3.76 18.31
CA LYS A 608 -7.93 3.48 17.10
C LYS A 608 -8.32 1.99 17.01
N MET A 609 -7.46 1.09 17.48
CA MET A 609 -7.78 -0.34 17.60
C MET A 609 -8.94 -0.57 18.57
N GLY A 610 -8.91 0.07 19.74
CA GLY A 610 -9.99 0.00 20.73
C GLY A 610 -11.32 0.48 20.15
N LYS A 611 -11.30 1.55 19.35
CA LYS A 611 -12.47 2.02 18.59
C LYS A 611 -12.96 0.99 17.57
N MET A 612 -12.07 0.35 16.79
CA MET A 612 -12.46 -0.73 15.86
C MET A 612 -13.09 -1.94 16.59
N VAL A 613 -12.53 -2.34 17.73
CA VAL A 613 -13.10 -3.43 18.56
C VAL A 613 -14.48 -3.04 19.09
N ARG A 614 -14.66 -1.81 19.59
CA ARG A 614 -15.97 -1.28 19.99
C ARG A 614 -16.97 -1.24 18.83
N ASP A 615 -16.52 -0.89 17.64
CA ASP A 615 -17.37 -0.91 16.44
C ASP A 615 -17.85 -2.33 16.12
N MET A 616 -16.97 -3.32 16.18
CA MET A 616 -17.35 -4.73 16.00
C MET A 616 -18.31 -5.22 17.09
N ARG A 617 -18.11 -4.83 18.36
CA ARG A 617 -19.07 -5.13 19.43
C ARG A 617 -20.42 -4.45 19.24
N SER A 618 -20.45 -3.29 18.59
CA SER A 618 -21.71 -2.62 18.22
C SER A 618 -22.43 -3.34 17.08
N CYS A 619 -21.70 -3.97 16.16
CA CYS A 619 -22.28 -4.90 15.20
C CYS A 619 -22.88 -6.14 15.90
N ILE A 620 -22.25 -6.66 16.96
CA ILE A 620 -22.80 -7.75 17.78
C ILE A 620 -24.07 -7.30 18.50
N ASP A 621 -24.08 -6.12 19.11
CA ASP A 621 -25.26 -5.53 19.76
C ASP A 621 -26.44 -5.44 18.78
N ALA A 622 -26.18 -5.01 17.54
CA ALA A 622 -27.20 -4.93 16.50
C ALA A 622 -27.80 -6.27 16.07
N VAL A 623 -27.05 -7.37 16.18
CA VAL A 623 -27.58 -8.70 15.85
C VAL A 623 -28.71 -9.09 16.82
N GLU A 624 -28.65 -8.65 18.07
CA GLU A 624 -29.71 -8.89 19.06
C GLU A 624 -30.99 -8.10 18.75
N ASP A 625 -30.87 -6.96 18.07
CA ASP A 625 -32.00 -6.08 17.72
C ASP A 625 -32.70 -6.53 16.43
N LEU A 626 -32.02 -7.32 15.58
CA LEU A 626 -32.55 -7.82 14.30
C LEU A 626 -33.11 -9.24 14.48
N ASP A 627 -34.43 -9.34 14.59
CA ASP A 627 -35.18 -10.57 14.91
C ASP A 627 -34.94 -11.76 13.97
N TYR A 628 -34.62 -11.50 12.69
CA TYR A 628 -34.29 -12.53 11.70
C TYR A 628 -32.83 -13.01 11.76
N LEU A 629 -32.00 -12.48 12.67
CA LEU A 629 -30.64 -12.96 12.92
C LEU A 629 -30.57 -13.83 14.18
N ASP A 630 -29.63 -14.79 14.15
CA ASP A 630 -29.40 -15.73 15.23
C ASP A 630 -28.31 -15.21 16.18
N SER A 631 -28.75 -14.69 17.35
CA SER A 631 -27.87 -14.14 18.39
C SER A 631 -26.96 -15.19 19.04
N ASP A 632 -27.27 -16.49 18.92
CA ASP A 632 -26.44 -17.57 19.44
C ASP A 632 -25.37 -18.01 18.42
N ARG A 633 -25.46 -17.52 17.18
CA ARG A 633 -24.62 -17.93 16.03
C ARG A 633 -23.96 -16.73 15.37
N ILE A 634 -23.25 -15.95 16.18
CA ILE A 634 -22.47 -14.79 15.77
C ILE A 634 -21.02 -15.21 15.52
N PHE A 635 -20.59 -15.10 14.27
CA PHE A 635 -19.25 -15.45 13.82
C PHE A 635 -18.47 -14.20 13.43
N LEU A 636 -17.17 -14.19 13.69
CA LEU A 636 -16.28 -13.11 13.24
C LEU A 636 -15.34 -13.63 12.15
N LEU A 637 -15.20 -12.88 11.07
CA LEU A 637 -14.23 -13.15 10.02
C LEU A 637 -13.38 -11.90 9.77
N GLY A 638 -12.06 -12.04 9.89
CA GLY A 638 -11.15 -10.94 9.67
C GLY A 638 -9.97 -11.28 8.76
N ASN A 639 -9.59 -10.34 7.89
CA ASN A 639 -8.38 -10.45 7.07
C ASN A 639 -7.34 -9.41 7.51
N THR A 640 -6.10 -9.82 7.76
CA THR A 640 -4.98 -8.95 8.17
C THR A 640 -5.32 -8.18 9.46
N ILE A 641 -5.29 -6.85 9.44
CA ILE A 641 -5.75 -6.02 10.57
C ILE A 641 -7.17 -6.35 11.03
N GLY A 642 -8.09 -6.67 10.10
CA GLY A 642 -9.43 -7.11 10.47
C GLY A 642 -9.43 -8.44 11.23
N GLY A 643 -8.44 -9.31 10.98
CA GLY A 643 -8.21 -10.54 11.74
C GLY A 643 -7.78 -10.24 13.17
N THR A 644 -6.84 -9.30 13.34
CA THR A 644 -6.43 -8.81 14.67
C THR A 644 -7.62 -8.21 15.43
N VAL A 645 -8.41 -7.34 14.80
CA VAL A 645 -9.63 -6.76 15.39
C VAL A 645 -10.61 -7.86 15.80
N SER A 646 -10.80 -8.87 14.95
CA SER A 646 -11.73 -9.98 15.21
C SER A 646 -11.29 -10.85 16.40
N LEU A 647 -9.99 -11.15 16.54
CA LEU A 647 -9.46 -11.90 17.68
C LEU A 647 -9.61 -11.14 18.98
N MET A 648 -9.26 -9.85 18.99
CA MET A 648 -9.44 -9.00 20.17
C MET A 648 -10.92 -8.88 20.56
N THR A 649 -11.81 -8.77 19.57
CA THR A 649 -13.26 -8.74 19.81
C THR A 649 -13.75 -10.07 20.39
N ALA A 650 -13.32 -11.22 19.84
CA ALA A 650 -13.70 -12.54 20.36
C ALA A 650 -13.18 -12.82 21.77
N ALA A 651 -12.04 -12.23 22.14
CA ALA A 651 -11.50 -12.29 23.50
C ALA A 651 -12.28 -11.41 24.50
N LEU A 652 -12.87 -10.30 24.04
CA LEU A 652 -13.55 -9.31 24.88
C LEU A 652 -15.09 -9.42 24.88
N ASP A 653 -15.67 -10.25 24.02
CA ASP A 653 -17.13 -10.44 23.92
C ASP A 653 -17.51 -11.93 23.92
N ASP A 654 -18.27 -12.34 24.94
CA ASP A 654 -18.67 -13.73 25.15
C ASP A 654 -19.76 -14.23 24.20
N ARG A 655 -20.45 -13.32 23.50
CA ARG A 655 -21.50 -13.67 22.54
C ARG A 655 -20.95 -14.21 21.21
N VAL A 656 -19.65 -14.06 20.96
CA VAL A 656 -19.02 -14.59 19.75
C VAL A 656 -18.96 -16.11 19.82
N ALA A 657 -19.62 -16.77 18.85
CA ALA A 657 -19.69 -18.22 18.75
C ALA A 657 -18.40 -18.85 18.17
N ALA A 658 -17.79 -18.20 17.17
CA ALA A 658 -16.47 -18.58 16.64
C ALA A 658 -15.81 -17.43 15.88
N VAL A 659 -14.50 -17.54 15.66
CA VAL A 659 -13.72 -16.57 14.89
C VAL A 659 -12.80 -17.26 13.88
N ALA A 660 -12.76 -16.74 12.66
CA ALA A 660 -11.81 -17.14 11.63
C ALA A 660 -10.96 -15.93 11.22
N THR A 661 -9.66 -16.15 11.07
CA THR A 661 -8.73 -15.10 10.64
C THR A 661 -7.81 -15.56 9.53
N VAL A 662 -7.41 -14.61 8.69
CA VAL A 662 -6.48 -14.83 7.59
C VAL A 662 -5.35 -13.82 7.70
N ALA A 663 -4.11 -14.32 7.74
CA ALA A 663 -2.87 -13.55 7.73
C ALA A 663 -2.86 -12.37 8.73
N ALA A 664 -3.33 -12.65 9.96
CA ALA A 664 -3.85 -11.63 10.86
C ALA A 664 -2.83 -10.89 11.71
N PHE A 665 -1.75 -11.57 12.12
CA PHE A 665 -0.78 -11.02 13.06
C PHE A 665 0.54 -11.80 13.08
N SER A 666 1.59 -11.13 13.54
CA SER A 666 2.81 -11.73 14.09
C SER A 666 2.87 -11.52 15.61
N PRO A 667 3.38 -12.47 16.42
CA PRO A 667 3.56 -12.25 17.85
C PRO A 667 4.43 -11.03 18.15
N TRP A 668 3.99 -10.18 19.08
CA TRP A 668 4.67 -8.93 19.41
C TRP A 668 5.97 -9.14 20.17
N ARG A 669 6.05 -10.13 21.07
CA ARG A 669 7.24 -10.36 21.90
C ARG A 669 8.46 -10.84 21.11
N THR A 670 8.23 -11.37 19.91
CA THR A 670 9.29 -11.78 18.98
C THR A 670 9.52 -10.76 17.86
N ALA A 671 8.88 -9.58 17.95
CA ALA A 671 9.05 -8.51 16.98
C ALA A 671 10.53 -8.16 16.80
N ASN A 672 10.94 -8.04 15.55
CA ASN A 672 12.31 -7.76 15.16
C ASN A 672 12.31 -6.89 13.89
N LYS A 673 13.49 -6.61 13.34
CA LYS A 673 13.63 -5.76 12.15
C LYS A 673 13.10 -6.40 10.85
N GLU A 674 12.74 -7.68 10.85
CA GLU A 674 12.34 -8.40 9.64
C GLU A 674 10.81 -8.49 9.42
N PHE A 675 10.00 -8.56 10.48
CA PHE A 675 8.56 -8.85 10.40
C PHE A 675 7.69 -7.66 10.86
N GLU A 676 6.36 -7.83 10.80
CA GLU A 676 5.42 -6.92 11.43
C GLU A 676 5.83 -6.72 12.87
N SER A 677 6.13 -5.47 13.22
CA SER A 677 6.72 -5.14 14.49
C SER A 677 5.73 -4.33 15.32
N ILE A 678 6.00 -4.24 16.61
CA ILE A 678 5.35 -3.31 17.54
C ILE A 678 5.26 -1.89 16.94
N ARG A 679 6.25 -1.48 16.15
CA ARG A 679 6.26 -0.17 15.48
C ARG A 679 5.24 -0.05 14.34
N THR A 680 4.83 -1.14 13.71
CA THR A 680 3.73 -1.13 12.73
C THR A 680 2.43 -0.66 13.39
N TYR A 681 2.09 -1.23 14.55
CA TYR A 681 0.89 -0.87 15.31
C TYR A 681 1.00 0.51 15.99
N SER A 682 2.15 0.81 16.58
CA SER A 682 2.32 2.01 17.42
C SER A 682 2.82 3.24 16.67
N HIS A 683 3.80 3.11 15.78
CA HIS A 683 4.45 4.25 15.11
C HIS A 683 3.84 4.51 13.73
N LEU A 684 3.69 3.46 12.92
CA LEU A 684 3.31 3.59 11.51
C LEU A 684 1.82 3.93 11.34
N HIS A 685 0.94 3.14 11.97
CA HIS A 685 -0.51 3.33 11.84
C HIS A 685 -1.15 4.08 13.01
N GLY A 686 -0.49 4.05 14.17
CA GLY A 686 -1.07 4.57 15.41
C GLY A 686 -2.37 3.87 15.76
N PHE A 687 -2.42 2.55 15.61
CA PHE A 687 -3.56 1.74 16.02
C PHE A 687 -3.53 1.43 17.50
N ILE A 688 -2.35 1.12 18.03
CA ILE A 688 -2.13 0.83 19.45
C ILE A 688 -0.87 1.58 19.91
N PRO A 689 -0.94 2.88 20.22
CA PRO A 689 0.24 3.67 20.57
C PRO A 689 1.01 3.13 21.78
N ARG A 690 0.32 2.61 22.80
CA ARG A 690 0.92 2.06 24.03
C ARG A 690 1.88 0.90 23.78
N LEU A 691 1.72 0.15 22.69
CA LEU A 691 2.71 -0.86 22.27
C LEU A 691 4.10 -0.25 22.05
N GLY A 692 4.17 1.02 21.61
CA GLY A 692 5.43 1.72 21.35
C GLY A 692 6.34 1.86 22.57
N PHE A 693 5.79 1.79 23.79
CA PHE A 693 6.59 1.81 25.03
C PHE A 693 7.54 0.61 25.13
N PHE A 694 7.19 -0.50 24.48
CA PHE A 694 7.96 -1.75 24.48
C PHE A 694 8.76 -1.95 23.19
N ALA A 695 8.80 -0.97 22.28
CA ALA A 695 9.40 -1.15 20.95
C ALA A 695 10.91 -1.45 20.98
N GLU A 696 11.62 -1.04 22.03
CA GLU A 696 13.04 -1.37 22.24
C GLU A 696 13.24 -2.70 22.97
N GLN A 697 12.24 -3.16 23.73
CA GLN A 697 12.28 -4.43 24.48
C GLN A 697 10.97 -5.21 24.26
N PRO A 698 10.74 -5.74 23.04
CA PRO A 698 9.46 -6.36 22.69
C PRO A 698 9.05 -7.50 23.63
N GLY A 699 10.01 -8.23 24.19
CA GLY A 699 9.76 -9.31 25.15
C GLY A 699 8.97 -8.90 26.40
N GLN A 700 8.95 -7.61 26.75
CA GLN A 700 8.26 -7.05 27.92
C GLN A 700 6.80 -6.66 27.67
N VAL A 701 6.28 -6.87 26.45
CA VAL A 701 4.88 -6.58 26.17
C VAL A 701 3.98 -7.34 27.16
N PRO A 702 3.04 -6.67 27.86
CA PRO A 702 2.32 -7.24 28.99
C PRO A 702 1.42 -8.41 28.60
N VAL A 703 0.88 -8.37 27.38
CA VAL A 703 0.01 -9.40 26.79
C VAL A 703 0.26 -9.48 25.28
N ASP A 704 0.33 -10.69 24.72
CA ASP A 704 0.54 -10.94 23.29
C ASP A 704 -0.61 -11.76 22.70
N PHE A 705 -0.60 -12.00 21.39
CA PHE A 705 -1.64 -12.73 20.68
C PHE A 705 -1.87 -14.14 21.20
N GLY A 706 -0.85 -14.80 21.76
CA GLY A 706 -1.01 -16.09 22.41
C GLY A 706 -1.99 -16.04 23.57
N GLU A 707 -1.79 -15.11 24.51
CA GLU A 707 -2.70 -14.93 25.63
C GLU A 707 -4.08 -14.44 25.16
N ILE A 708 -4.14 -13.50 24.22
CA ILE A 708 -5.40 -12.97 23.66
C ILE A 708 -6.24 -14.11 23.04
N MET A 709 -5.61 -14.99 22.26
CA MET A 709 -6.29 -16.15 21.68
C MET A 709 -6.72 -17.18 22.74
N ALA A 710 -5.91 -17.39 23.77
CA ALA A 710 -6.23 -18.31 24.84
C ALA A 710 -7.47 -17.86 25.63
N VAL A 711 -7.72 -16.54 25.76
CA VAL A 711 -8.95 -16.00 26.37
C VAL A 711 -10.21 -16.48 25.66
N ALA A 712 -10.14 -16.66 24.33
CA ALA A 712 -11.26 -17.16 23.53
C ALA A 712 -11.60 -18.63 23.84
N ALA A 713 -10.72 -19.41 24.46
CA ALA A 713 -11.03 -20.79 24.83
C ALA A 713 -12.29 -20.85 25.76
N PRO A 714 -13.23 -21.78 25.51
CA PRO A 714 -13.17 -22.90 24.57
C PRO A 714 -13.82 -22.65 23.18
N LYS A 715 -14.05 -21.39 22.77
CA LYS A 715 -14.71 -21.04 21.49
C LYS A 715 -13.90 -21.59 20.30
N PRO A 716 -14.54 -22.09 19.24
CA PRO A 716 -13.85 -22.43 17.99
C PRO A 716 -13.08 -21.24 17.39
N VAL A 717 -11.82 -21.47 17.02
CA VAL A 717 -10.94 -20.49 16.38
C VAL A 717 -10.25 -21.13 15.17
N LEU A 718 -10.32 -20.47 14.01
CA LEU A 718 -9.56 -20.82 12.82
C LEU A 718 -8.49 -19.76 12.53
N ILE A 719 -7.22 -20.17 12.49
CA ILE A 719 -6.09 -19.34 12.06
C ILE A 719 -5.58 -19.84 10.70
N VAL A 720 -5.76 -19.04 9.66
CA VAL A 720 -5.13 -19.25 8.35
C VAL A 720 -3.93 -18.34 8.24
N ALA A 721 -2.72 -18.89 8.33
CA ALA A 721 -1.46 -18.14 8.32
C ALA A 721 -0.58 -18.61 7.15
N PRO A 722 -0.50 -17.84 6.05
CA PRO A 722 0.33 -18.21 4.91
C PRO A 722 1.82 -18.35 5.28
N ASP A 723 2.48 -19.39 4.80
CA ASP A 723 3.86 -19.71 5.22
C ASP A 723 4.93 -18.82 4.56
N MET A 724 4.60 -18.15 3.44
CA MET A 724 5.44 -17.15 2.78
C MET A 724 5.04 -15.71 3.14
N ASP A 725 4.26 -15.51 4.20
CA ASP A 725 3.87 -14.19 4.66
C ASP A 725 5.10 -13.35 5.07
N PRO A 726 5.39 -12.22 4.38
CA PRO A 726 6.53 -11.39 4.72
C PRO A 726 6.35 -10.63 6.04
N HIS A 727 5.14 -10.59 6.60
CA HIS A 727 4.79 -9.86 7.82
C HIS A 727 4.81 -10.74 9.07
N THR A 728 4.79 -12.06 8.92
CA THR A 728 4.61 -13.00 10.05
C THR A 728 5.86 -13.83 10.31
N ASP A 729 6.34 -13.84 11.56
CA ASP A 729 7.32 -14.84 12.00
C ASP A 729 6.60 -16.18 12.22
N ASN A 730 6.53 -16.99 11.17
CA ASN A 730 5.84 -18.28 11.20
C ASN A 730 6.41 -19.24 12.27
N LYS A 731 7.71 -19.17 12.57
CA LYS A 731 8.31 -19.99 13.63
C LYS A 731 7.81 -19.57 15.00
N ALA A 732 7.77 -18.27 15.28
CA ALA A 732 7.19 -17.74 16.51
C ALA A 732 5.69 -18.07 16.62
N LEU A 733 4.95 -17.92 15.51
CA LEU A 733 3.53 -18.24 15.45
C LEU A 733 3.25 -19.71 15.82
N HIS A 734 4.00 -20.67 15.27
CA HIS A 734 3.84 -22.09 15.63
C HIS A 734 4.03 -22.35 17.12
N ASN A 735 5.03 -21.70 17.75
CA ASN A 735 5.28 -21.84 19.18
C ASN A 735 4.13 -21.27 20.01
N VAL A 736 3.61 -20.09 19.61
CA VAL A 736 2.46 -19.46 20.26
C VAL A 736 1.22 -20.35 20.15
N LEU A 737 0.92 -20.88 18.96
CA LEU A 737 -0.24 -21.75 18.74
C LEU A 737 -0.16 -23.05 19.56
N ALA A 738 1.05 -23.62 19.73
CA ALA A 738 1.25 -24.78 20.60
C ALA A 738 0.94 -24.45 22.08
N ALA A 739 1.29 -23.25 22.54
CA ALA A 739 0.97 -22.78 23.89
C ALA A 739 -0.55 -22.51 24.05
N VAL A 740 -1.22 -21.92 23.06
CA VAL A 740 -2.69 -21.75 23.08
C VAL A 740 -3.40 -23.09 23.14
N LYS A 741 -2.91 -24.09 22.38
CA LYS A 741 -3.47 -25.44 22.35
C LYS A 741 -3.49 -26.11 23.72
N SER A 742 -2.50 -25.83 24.59
CA SER A 742 -2.48 -26.37 25.96
C SER A 742 -3.63 -25.81 26.82
N VAL A 743 -4.04 -24.55 26.63
CA VAL A 743 -5.19 -23.95 27.31
C VAL A 743 -6.49 -24.60 26.84
N TYR A 744 -6.66 -24.81 25.53
CA TYR A 744 -7.83 -25.51 25.00
C TYR A 744 -7.97 -26.94 25.53
N ARG A 745 -6.84 -27.61 25.83
CA ARG A 745 -6.82 -28.93 26.46
C ARG A 745 -7.41 -28.93 27.87
N LEU A 746 -7.24 -27.85 28.64
CA LEU A 746 -7.86 -27.70 29.97
C LEU A 746 -9.39 -27.79 29.92
N TYR A 747 -9.98 -27.39 28.79
CA TYR A 747 -11.42 -27.45 28.55
C TYR A 747 -11.86 -28.74 27.82
N ASN A 748 -10.95 -29.69 27.54
CA ASN A 748 -11.19 -30.84 26.66
C ASN A 748 -11.69 -30.44 25.26
N LYS A 749 -11.21 -29.31 24.74
CA LYS A 749 -11.63 -28.72 23.46
C LYS A 749 -10.46 -28.41 22.53
N GLU A 750 -9.38 -29.18 22.62
CA GLU A 750 -8.18 -29.02 21.78
C GLU A 750 -8.48 -28.99 20.26
N GLN A 751 -9.51 -29.71 19.83
CA GLN A 751 -9.96 -29.75 18.43
C GLN A 751 -10.67 -28.48 17.95
N GLN A 752 -10.97 -27.53 18.85
CA GLN A 752 -11.61 -26.25 18.51
C GLN A 752 -10.59 -25.19 18.04
N LEU A 753 -9.29 -25.43 18.22
CA LEU A 753 -8.24 -24.60 17.66
C LEU A 753 -7.79 -25.19 16.32
N HIS A 754 -8.27 -24.61 15.22
CA HIS A 754 -7.94 -24.99 13.85
C HIS A 754 -6.85 -24.09 13.30
N THR A 755 -5.89 -24.67 12.58
CA THR A 755 -4.78 -23.95 11.97
C THR A 755 -4.56 -24.43 10.55
N ALA A 756 -4.35 -23.52 9.60
CA ALA A 756 -3.98 -23.82 8.23
C ALA A 756 -2.81 -22.93 7.79
N PHE A 757 -1.79 -23.55 7.18
CA PHE A 757 -0.60 -22.86 6.69
C PHE A 757 -0.48 -23.04 5.17
N PRO A 758 -1.31 -22.35 4.36
CA PRO A 758 -1.21 -22.46 2.92
C PRO A 758 0.13 -21.92 2.44
N HIS A 759 0.71 -22.57 1.42
CA HIS A 759 1.93 -22.09 0.79
C HIS A 759 1.60 -20.87 -0.10
N ASP A 760 1.54 -19.69 0.50
CA ASP A 760 1.16 -18.44 -0.15
C ASP A 760 1.70 -17.22 0.62
N ILE A 761 1.61 -16.04 0.03
CA ILE A 761 1.91 -14.76 0.69
C ILE A 761 0.71 -14.25 1.51
N ASN A 762 0.86 -13.11 2.19
CA ASN A 762 -0.20 -12.45 2.97
C ASN A 762 -1.39 -12.03 2.10
N ARG A 763 -2.31 -12.96 1.81
CA ARG A 763 -3.52 -12.70 1.02
C ARG A 763 -4.64 -13.69 1.31
N LEU A 764 -5.87 -13.20 1.14
CA LEU A 764 -7.09 -13.99 1.20
C LEU A 764 -7.48 -14.48 -0.21
N SER A 765 -7.06 -15.71 -0.54
CA SER A 765 -7.28 -16.32 -1.86
C SER A 765 -8.60 -17.10 -1.94
N ARG A 766 -9.11 -17.34 -3.15
CA ARG A 766 -10.38 -18.04 -3.37
C ARG A 766 -10.42 -19.44 -2.75
N ASP A 767 -9.31 -20.15 -2.77
CA ASP A 767 -9.20 -21.50 -2.20
C ASP A 767 -9.44 -21.50 -0.69
N GLN A 768 -9.15 -20.38 -0.02
CA GLN A 768 -9.39 -20.21 1.41
C GLN A 768 -10.87 -19.90 1.72
N TYR A 769 -11.67 -19.42 0.76
CA TYR A 769 -13.09 -19.09 1.01
C TYR A 769 -13.87 -20.35 1.41
N GLY A 770 -13.61 -21.46 0.73
CA GLY A 770 -14.23 -22.76 1.02
C GLY A 770 -13.81 -23.33 2.38
N LEU A 771 -12.54 -23.14 2.77
CA LEU A 771 -12.05 -23.52 4.10
C LEU A 771 -12.78 -22.76 5.20
N ILE A 772 -12.92 -21.44 5.04
CA ILE A 772 -13.59 -20.55 6.01
C ILE A 772 -15.09 -20.88 6.08
N SER A 773 -15.76 -21.03 4.94
CA SER A 773 -17.19 -21.33 4.90
C SER A 773 -17.50 -22.70 5.51
N SER A 774 -16.65 -23.69 5.25
CA SER A 774 -16.77 -25.04 5.83
C SER A 774 -16.58 -25.03 7.34
N PHE A 775 -15.57 -24.29 7.85
CA PHE A 775 -15.32 -24.14 9.27
C PHE A 775 -16.56 -23.62 10.02
N PHE A 776 -17.17 -22.53 9.55
CA PHE A 776 -18.40 -22.03 10.20
C PHE A 776 -19.57 -22.99 10.03
N LYS A 777 -19.70 -23.63 8.86
CA LYS A 777 -20.81 -24.53 8.57
C LYS A 777 -20.80 -25.78 9.45
N ASP A 778 -19.63 -26.31 9.76
CA ASP A 778 -19.50 -27.48 10.63
C ASP A 778 -19.92 -27.19 12.08
N LEU A 779 -19.86 -25.92 12.51
CA LEU A 779 -20.35 -25.48 13.82
C LEU A 779 -21.88 -25.33 13.87
N MET A 780 -22.55 -25.36 12.71
CA MET A 780 -24.01 -25.26 12.61
C MET A 780 -24.73 -26.62 12.66
N LYS A 781 -23.98 -27.71 12.56
CA LYS A 781 -24.44 -29.09 12.75
C LYS A 781 -24.53 -29.39 14.24
#